data_AF-A0AAJ0AZ07-F1
#
_entry.id   AF-A0AAJ0AZ07-F1
#
_cell.length_a   1.000
_cell.length_b   1.000
_cell.length_c   1.000
_cell.angle_alpha   90.00
_cell.angle_beta   90.00
_cell.angle_gamma   90.00
#
_symmetry.space_group_name_H-M   'P 1'
#
loop_
_entity.id
_entity.type
_entity.pdbx_description
1 polymer ?
#
loop_
_entity_poly.entity_id
_entity_poly.type
_entity_poly.pdbx_seq_one_letter_code
_entity_poly.pdbx_strand_id
1 'polypeptide(L)'
;MRGDTSSKLRMSYLAYQGTIYQKFEIIDTNQEGEEGGVKSSMESIFCDLALDSDVLIRKTDFVDEYNPFNTDTLETETVILDQHRTIDFCPKAGGSWCGIQRNLDDPEKKVLEFVLAYTLEQGSKVSDYNPRLPDWETFLEANELLQPYSTAEWTDDRNLNFHLRRKLEFTLSICSIPVYAADPDGIPPVALTCGDVDGHRVATAASFYAFQILLLGMDCIKALHSALRKPLCMCGRDKRPLSSPPLPYICMTKRRIEYVCEGHMKWVFQGTAESNSRFCPDYWTNGDEIANWESNRWLPGKSLVDAPFQFIKAADFYRILGEDMPYELTQKARAAYRKWICHLGEVEKSGKFAFPSYKASDDGKPTETFYLTDHALIWQAVTSAESLKLHSSPEFYYEKKERCSADMLRENIIKSFTTANLLLKKRMIAVTRSPTQTRFLFRSKDVALLCAMEEGLFKKAGIQWTNTLDCQKHHEGNDDTDWSDPRRFALAITMARHEKLINLRTKRKLIEQALSVLLSSSSSNGPFTGLLNERQGPAVYEDDRDRDNYWTVSFEVPYICGKTTAHGLTILIPTQGVPRTPQTAVSSPNARTKGPRYRYGYWMKHNLPFNSVIDDSKIVELQDEWLYNEPAFFANTTDDSVGSDSDSDTDREALMTTVTHFKNVWLLINVPERKPQKGKRPVGSLQVRYFPEDREEEFKETADIPRRAKSAKKRFWAFVSRKAKDNSSCTKPFTPDEEERYFP
;
A
#
# COMPACT_ATOMS: atom_id res chain seq x y z
N MET A 1 12.18 1.75 34.80
CA MET A 1 13.22 0.80 35.23
C MET A 1 13.78 0.16 33.98
N ARG A 2 15.05 0.41 33.65
CA ARG A 2 15.76 -0.27 32.55
C ARG A 2 16.58 -1.38 33.19
N GLY A 3 16.15 -2.63 33.02
CA GLY A 3 17.04 -3.77 33.23
C GLY A 3 17.86 -3.92 31.95
N ASP A 4 19.17 -3.70 32.03
CA ASP A 4 20.09 -4.18 31.01
C ASP A 4 20.15 -5.69 31.14
N THR A 5 19.42 -6.43 30.30
CA THR A 5 19.57 -7.87 30.21
C THR A 5 20.92 -8.17 29.58
N SER A 6 21.81 -8.81 30.33
CA SER A 6 23.20 -9.16 29.99
C SER A 6 23.34 -10.29 28.96
N SER A 7 22.27 -10.64 28.25
CA SER A 7 22.25 -11.72 27.27
C SER A 7 21.97 -11.17 25.89
N LYS A 8 22.85 -11.45 24.93
CA LYS A 8 22.61 -11.12 23.52
C LYS A 8 21.93 -12.30 22.85
N LEU A 9 20.65 -12.16 22.53
CA LEU A 9 19.95 -13.10 21.67
C LEU A 9 20.32 -12.83 20.21
N ARG A 10 20.81 -13.85 19.51
CA ARG A 10 21.01 -13.86 18.07
C ARG A 10 20.08 -14.87 17.44
N MET A 11 19.15 -14.40 16.61
CA MET A 11 18.26 -15.27 15.84
C MET A 11 18.72 -15.36 14.38
N SER A 12 18.97 -16.58 13.92
CA SER A 12 19.21 -16.96 12.53
C SER A 12 18.06 -17.82 12.03
N TYR A 13 17.78 -17.85 10.74
CA TYR A 13 16.73 -18.70 10.19
C TYR A 13 16.96 -18.97 8.71
N LEU A 14 16.41 -20.08 8.23
CA LEU A 14 16.60 -20.61 6.90
C LEU A 14 15.37 -21.42 6.52
N ALA A 15 14.81 -21.19 5.34
CA ALA A 15 13.92 -22.19 4.74
C ALA A 15 14.75 -23.12 3.85
N TYR A 16 14.75 -24.41 4.14
CA TYR A 16 15.46 -25.44 3.40
C TYR A 16 14.51 -26.62 3.15
N GLN A 17 14.40 -27.02 1.88
CA GLN A 17 13.52 -28.10 1.42
C GLN A 17 12.06 -28.01 1.92
N GLY A 18 11.49 -26.79 1.92
CA GLY A 18 10.11 -26.56 2.37
C GLY A 18 9.93 -26.41 3.88
N THR A 19 10.95 -26.72 4.68
CA THR A 19 10.95 -26.52 6.14
C THR A 19 11.63 -25.22 6.51
N ILE A 20 11.06 -24.48 7.46
CA ILE A 20 11.62 -23.27 8.06
C ILE A 20 12.32 -23.65 9.36
N TYR A 21 13.62 -23.40 9.41
CA TYR A 21 14.48 -23.56 10.57
C TYR A 21 14.74 -22.18 11.18
N GLN A 22 14.45 -21.98 12.46
CA GLN A 22 14.80 -20.79 13.23
C GLN A 22 15.76 -21.18 14.34
N LYS A 23 17.01 -20.71 14.26
CA LYS A 23 18.06 -20.91 15.25
C LYS A 23 18.14 -19.70 16.18
N PHE A 24 18.01 -19.90 17.48
CA PHE A 24 18.18 -18.89 18.53
C PHE A 24 19.48 -19.20 19.29
N GLU A 25 20.40 -18.26 19.30
CA GLU A 25 21.68 -18.32 20.01
C GLU A 25 21.62 -17.29 21.15
N ILE A 26 21.55 -17.75 22.40
CA ILE A 26 21.63 -16.87 23.56
C ILE A 26 23.10 -16.82 23.98
N ILE A 27 23.73 -15.67 23.78
CA ILE A 27 25.11 -15.40 24.19
C ILE A 27 25.05 -14.76 25.56
N ASP A 28 25.45 -15.51 26.59
CA ASP A 28 25.65 -14.96 27.92
C ASP A 28 26.90 -14.05 27.92
N THR A 29 26.73 -12.77 28.24
CA THR A 29 27.85 -11.82 28.28
C THR A 29 28.39 -11.57 29.70
N ASN A 30 27.84 -12.25 30.72
CA ASN A 30 28.35 -12.18 32.08
C ASN A 30 29.59 -13.08 32.24
N GLN A 31 30.76 -12.55 31.84
CA GLN A 31 32.05 -13.16 32.18
C GLN A 31 32.71 -12.58 33.43
N GLU A 32 32.13 -11.57 34.07
CA GLU A 32 32.78 -10.91 35.21
C GLU A 32 31.80 -10.69 36.36
N GLY A 33 31.76 -11.64 37.32
CA GLY A 33 31.06 -11.41 38.58
C GLY A 33 30.63 -12.66 39.32
N GLU A 34 31.58 -13.24 40.06
CA GLU A 34 31.42 -14.06 41.28
C GLU A 34 30.53 -15.31 41.25
N GLU A 35 31.04 -16.36 41.91
CA GLU A 35 30.45 -17.70 42.11
C GLU A 35 29.16 -17.71 42.97
N GLY A 36 28.28 -16.74 42.80
CA GLY A 36 26.95 -16.70 43.39
C GLY A 36 25.95 -17.45 42.50
N GLY A 37 25.72 -18.71 42.81
CA GLY A 37 24.79 -19.58 42.07
C GLY A 37 23.36 -19.05 42.01
N VAL A 38 23.02 -18.31 40.96
CA VAL A 38 21.65 -18.13 40.49
C VAL A 38 21.49 -18.99 39.25
N LYS A 39 21.03 -20.23 39.43
CA LYS A 39 20.40 -20.98 38.34
C LYS A 39 19.13 -20.22 37.97
N SER A 40 19.21 -19.29 37.03
CA SER A 40 18.02 -18.84 36.29
C SER A 40 17.39 -20.11 35.71
N SER A 41 16.15 -20.42 36.11
CA SER A 41 15.43 -21.54 35.54
C SER A 41 15.19 -21.25 34.06
N MET A 42 15.19 -22.28 33.22
CA MET A 42 14.94 -22.13 31.79
C MET A 42 13.57 -21.47 31.51
N GLU A 43 12.60 -21.64 32.41
CA GLU A 43 11.32 -20.92 32.42
C GLU A 43 11.51 -19.41 32.54
N SER A 44 12.46 -18.93 33.36
CA SER A 44 12.81 -17.51 33.41
C SER A 44 13.34 -17.02 32.06
N ILE A 45 14.15 -17.81 31.36
CA ILE A 45 14.68 -17.45 30.03
C ILE A 45 13.55 -17.37 28.99
N PHE A 46 12.60 -18.31 28.99
CA PHE A 46 11.44 -18.25 28.09
C PHE A 46 10.53 -17.04 28.38
N CYS A 47 10.28 -16.76 29.67
CA CYS A 47 9.57 -15.55 30.10
C CYS A 47 10.32 -14.25 29.72
N ASP A 48 11.66 -14.23 29.86
CA ASP A 48 12.51 -13.07 29.54
C ASP A 48 12.62 -12.83 28.02
N LEU A 49 12.48 -13.88 27.20
CA LEU A 49 12.39 -13.80 25.74
C LEU A 49 11.00 -13.37 25.25
N ALA A 50 10.02 -13.20 26.15
CA ALA A 50 8.60 -13.08 25.82
C ALA A 50 8.08 -14.18 24.88
N LEU A 51 8.78 -15.33 24.87
CA LEU A 51 8.34 -16.56 24.24
C LEU A 51 7.50 -17.28 25.28
N ASP A 52 6.27 -16.81 25.46
CA ASP A 52 5.28 -17.62 26.17
C ASP A 52 5.22 -18.99 25.47
N SER A 53 5.19 -20.07 26.23
CA SER A 53 4.94 -21.40 25.65
C SER A 53 3.60 -21.43 24.92
N ASP A 54 2.67 -20.55 25.34
CA ASP A 54 1.37 -20.28 24.72
C ASP A 54 1.40 -19.14 23.67
N VAL A 55 2.57 -18.55 23.37
CA VAL A 55 2.77 -17.56 22.29
C VAL A 55 3.37 -18.22 21.04
N LEU A 56 4.05 -19.36 21.20
CA LEU A 56 4.41 -20.23 20.07
C LEU A 56 3.17 -20.84 19.37
N ILE A 57 2.04 -20.87 20.08
CA ILE A 57 0.70 -21.12 19.53
C ILE A 57 -0.22 -20.14 20.24
N ARG A 58 -0.46 -18.95 19.69
CA ARG A 58 -1.46 -18.03 20.24
C ARG A 58 -2.76 -18.82 20.45
N LYS A 59 -3.15 -19.05 21.71
CA LYS A 59 -4.56 -19.13 22.06
C LYS A 59 -5.14 -17.79 21.64
N THR A 60 -5.85 -17.79 20.51
CA THR A 60 -6.54 -16.63 19.95
C THR A 60 -7.72 -16.32 20.84
N ASP A 61 -7.44 -15.67 21.98
CA ASP A 61 -8.48 -14.95 22.70
C ASP A 61 -8.96 -13.83 21.77
N PHE A 62 -10.23 -13.95 21.39
CA PHE A 62 -11.00 -13.12 20.45
C PHE A 62 -10.77 -13.41 18.95
N VAL A 63 -11.57 -14.31 18.38
CA VAL A 63 -12.69 -14.01 17.45
C VAL A 63 -13.38 -15.31 17.00
N ASP A 64 -14.70 -15.34 17.18
CA ASP A 64 -15.72 -16.29 16.72
C ASP A 64 -15.62 -17.77 17.17
N GLU A 65 -16.47 -18.13 18.13
CA GLU A 65 -16.73 -19.48 18.64
C GLU A 65 -17.32 -20.44 17.58
N TYR A 66 -17.65 -19.94 16.38
CA TYR A 66 -18.11 -20.73 15.23
C TYR A 66 -17.06 -20.91 14.13
N ASN A 67 -15.80 -20.50 14.34
CA ASN A 67 -14.72 -20.78 13.40
C ASN A 67 -14.29 -22.27 13.51
N PRO A 68 -14.49 -23.11 12.47
CA PRO A 68 -14.11 -24.53 12.51
C PRO A 68 -12.60 -24.78 12.63
N PHE A 69 -11.76 -23.74 12.59
CA PHE A 69 -10.33 -23.83 12.89
C PHE A 69 -9.99 -23.84 14.40
N ASN A 70 -10.95 -23.58 15.30
CA ASN A 70 -10.70 -23.38 16.74
C ASN A 70 -11.23 -24.49 17.67
N THR A 71 -11.82 -25.58 17.17
CA THR A 71 -12.59 -26.53 18.02
C THR A 71 -11.81 -27.66 18.71
N ASP A 72 -10.49 -27.75 18.58
CA ASP A 72 -9.71 -28.77 19.30
C ASP A 72 -8.39 -28.18 19.83
N THR A 73 -8.38 -27.79 21.11
CA THR A 73 -7.13 -27.58 21.86
C THR A 73 -7.19 -28.35 23.18
N LEU A 74 -6.54 -29.52 23.20
CA LEU A 74 -6.20 -30.26 24.41
C LEU A 74 -4.95 -29.63 25.06
N GLU A 75 -4.95 -29.60 26.39
CA GLU A 75 -3.88 -29.08 27.25
C GLU A 75 -2.50 -29.71 26.93
N THR A 76 -1.44 -28.90 26.95
CA THR A 76 -0.06 -29.30 26.63
C THR A 76 0.83 -29.33 27.88
N GLU A 77 1.43 -30.49 28.16
CA GLU A 77 2.58 -30.65 29.06
C GLU A 77 3.91 -30.62 28.28
N THR A 78 4.96 -30.06 28.88
CA THR A 78 6.33 -30.03 28.34
C THR A 78 7.20 -31.03 29.12
N VAL A 79 7.88 -31.96 28.43
CA VAL A 79 8.84 -32.88 29.05
C VAL A 79 10.26 -32.54 28.59
N ILE A 80 11.18 -32.38 29.55
CA ILE A 80 12.61 -32.06 29.35
C ILE A 80 13.44 -33.24 29.86
N LEU A 81 14.44 -33.68 29.09
CA LEU A 81 15.47 -34.61 29.59
C LEU A 81 16.88 -34.03 29.42
N ASP A 82 17.67 -34.21 30.48
CA ASP A 82 19.05 -33.79 30.64
C ASP A 82 19.99 -35.01 30.45
N GLN A 83 21.20 -34.70 29.98
CA GLN A 83 22.45 -35.47 29.98
C GLN A 83 22.80 -36.31 28.73
N HIS A 84 23.85 -35.80 28.07
CA HIS A 84 24.71 -36.39 27.02
C HIS A 84 24.33 -36.12 25.57
N ARG A 85 24.88 -35.03 25.00
CA ARG A 85 25.14 -34.75 23.56
C ARG A 85 24.17 -35.40 22.53
N THR A 86 22.88 -35.46 22.83
CA THR A 86 21.83 -35.93 21.93
C THR A 86 20.71 -34.90 21.97
N ILE A 87 20.35 -34.40 20.78
CA ILE A 87 19.23 -33.48 20.59
C ILE A 87 18.02 -34.38 20.33
N ASP A 88 17.18 -34.55 21.34
CA ASP A 88 15.93 -35.30 21.20
C ASP A 88 14.85 -34.37 20.65
N PHE A 89 14.35 -34.68 19.45
CA PHE A 89 13.19 -34.02 18.87
C PHE A 89 11.93 -34.65 19.47
N CYS A 90 11.18 -33.89 20.26
CA CYS A 90 9.89 -34.34 20.79
C CYS A 90 8.76 -33.96 19.82
N PRO A 91 7.91 -34.91 19.39
CA PRO A 91 6.75 -34.60 18.57
C PRO A 91 5.77 -33.76 19.38
N LYS A 92 5.41 -32.56 18.89
CA LYS A 92 4.22 -31.86 19.40
C LYS A 92 3.00 -32.26 18.57
N ALA A 93 1.85 -32.37 19.23
CA ALA A 93 0.56 -32.39 18.54
C ALA A 93 0.48 -31.16 17.62
N GLY A 94 0.34 -31.37 16.30
CA GLY A 94 0.36 -30.30 15.29
C GLY A 94 1.64 -30.18 14.45
N GLY A 95 2.61 -31.09 14.56
CA GLY A 95 3.70 -31.23 13.57
C GLY A 95 4.91 -30.29 13.74
N SER A 96 5.01 -29.57 14.85
CA SER A 96 6.18 -28.74 15.19
C SER A 96 7.18 -29.47 16.10
N TRP A 97 8.46 -29.13 15.97
CA TRP A 97 9.55 -29.76 16.74
C TRP A 97 10.54 -28.73 17.27
N CYS A 98 11.07 -28.99 18.47
CA CYS A 98 12.09 -28.17 19.12
C CYS A 98 13.30 -29.06 19.48
N GLY A 99 14.51 -28.59 19.17
CA GLY A 99 15.76 -29.19 19.60
C GLY A 99 16.63 -28.19 20.37
N ILE A 100 17.30 -28.65 21.44
CA ILE A 100 18.16 -27.81 22.29
C ILE A 100 19.58 -28.37 22.27
N GLN A 101 20.55 -27.54 21.95
CA GLN A 101 21.98 -27.89 22.02
C GLN A 101 22.72 -26.94 22.97
N ARG A 102 23.42 -27.50 23.96
CA ARG A 102 24.38 -26.77 24.79
C ARG A 102 25.78 -26.98 24.24
N ASN A 103 26.45 -25.90 23.87
CA ASN A 103 27.86 -25.96 23.55
C ASN A 103 28.67 -25.99 24.86
N LEU A 104 29.25 -27.16 25.18
CA LEU A 104 30.08 -27.36 26.37
C LEU A 104 31.58 -27.21 26.08
N ASP A 105 31.97 -27.03 24.81
CA ASP A 105 33.36 -27.15 24.36
C ASP A 105 34.08 -25.81 24.21
N ASP A 106 33.39 -24.67 24.38
CA ASP A 106 33.99 -23.33 24.42
C ASP A 106 33.79 -22.69 25.82
N PRO A 107 34.78 -22.79 26.73
CA PRO A 107 34.66 -22.27 28.09
C PRO A 107 34.59 -20.73 28.15
N GLU A 108 34.93 -20.01 27.06
CA GLU A 108 34.89 -18.55 27.02
C GLU A 108 33.54 -17.99 26.53
N LYS A 109 32.65 -18.80 25.93
CA LYS A 109 31.33 -18.33 25.50
C LYS A 109 30.27 -19.41 25.69
N LYS A 110 29.51 -19.31 26.78
CA LYS A 110 28.29 -20.11 26.96
C LYS A 110 27.22 -19.60 25.99
N VAL A 111 27.14 -20.25 24.83
CA VAL A 111 26.07 -20.04 23.86
C VAL A 111 25.05 -21.15 24.01
N LEU A 112 23.81 -20.79 24.35
CA LEU A 112 22.67 -21.70 24.36
C LEU A 112 21.99 -21.64 22.98
N GLU A 113 21.90 -22.78 22.28
CA GLU A 113 21.32 -22.84 20.95
C GLU A 113 19.98 -23.59 20.95
N PHE A 114 18.95 -22.98 20.38
CA PHE A 114 17.64 -23.58 20.15
C PHE A 114 17.34 -23.57 18.66
N VAL A 115 16.81 -24.66 18.11
CA VAL A 115 16.29 -24.65 16.74
C VAL A 115 14.82 -25.05 16.74
N LEU A 116 14.00 -24.22 16.12
CA LEU A 116 12.62 -24.51 15.77
C LEU A 116 12.56 -24.88 14.28
N ALA A 117 11.99 -26.04 13.95
CA ALA A 117 11.75 -26.44 12.57
C ALA A 117 10.26 -26.63 12.31
N TYR A 118 9.72 -25.99 11.27
CA TYR A 118 8.30 -26.12 10.89
C TYR A 118 8.09 -25.96 9.39
N THR A 119 7.13 -26.70 8.84
CA THR A 119 6.70 -26.59 7.43
C THR A 119 5.30 -26.00 7.42
N LEU A 120 5.07 -24.99 6.58
CA LEU A 120 3.73 -24.43 6.37
C LEU A 120 3.14 -25.06 5.11
N GLU A 121 2.10 -25.89 5.27
CA GLU A 121 1.40 -26.55 4.17
C GLU A 121 -0.10 -26.25 4.24
N GLN A 122 -0.72 -26.10 3.08
CA GLN A 122 -2.17 -26.04 2.98
C GLN A 122 -2.75 -27.44 3.13
N GLY A 123 -3.32 -27.76 4.28
CA GLY A 123 -3.93 -29.07 4.54
C GLY A 123 -5.18 -29.31 3.68
N SER A 124 -5.23 -30.46 3.00
CA SER A 124 -6.51 -31.10 2.68
C SER A 124 -6.98 -31.89 3.91
N LYS A 125 -8.29 -32.09 4.09
CA LYS A 125 -8.94 -32.67 5.29
C LYS A 125 -8.01 -33.55 6.16
N VAL A 126 -7.95 -33.21 7.46
CA VAL A 126 -7.08 -33.72 8.54
C VAL A 126 -6.81 -35.24 8.55
N SER A 127 -7.63 -36.07 7.89
CA SER A 127 -7.57 -37.53 7.96
C SER A 127 -6.43 -38.21 7.20
N ASP A 128 -5.74 -37.54 6.26
CA ASP A 128 -4.68 -38.16 5.43
C ASP A 128 -3.27 -37.56 5.65
N TYR A 129 -3.07 -36.77 6.72
CA TYR A 129 -1.80 -36.08 6.92
C TYR A 129 -0.72 -37.00 7.50
N ASN A 130 0.26 -37.34 6.66
CA ASN A 130 1.50 -38.00 7.08
C ASN A 130 2.62 -36.94 7.02
N PRO A 131 2.93 -36.22 8.11
CA PRO A 131 3.92 -35.14 8.08
C PRO A 131 5.25 -35.69 7.57
N ARG A 132 5.76 -35.15 6.45
CA ARG A 132 7.13 -35.40 6.04
C ARG A 132 8.06 -34.59 6.93
N LEU A 133 8.59 -35.27 7.92
CA LEU A 133 9.57 -34.70 8.84
C LEU A 133 10.90 -34.48 8.12
N PRO A 134 11.60 -33.37 8.37
CA PRO A 134 12.99 -33.26 8.00
C PRO A 134 13.79 -34.23 8.85
N ASP A 135 14.59 -35.08 8.21
CA ASP A 135 15.53 -35.93 8.95
C ASP A 135 16.69 -35.09 9.51
N TRP A 136 17.45 -35.71 10.42
CA TRP A 136 18.58 -35.06 11.08
C TRP A 136 19.67 -34.62 10.09
N GLU A 137 19.87 -35.36 8.99
CA GLU A 137 20.83 -34.99 7.95
C GLU A 137 20.39 -33.69 7.26
N THR A 138 19.10 -33.57 6.93
CA THR A 138 18.48 -32.37 6.37
C THR A 138 18.62 -31.17 7.30
N PHE A 139 18.48 -31.38 8.62
CA PHE A 139 18.75 -30.34 9.61
C PHE A 139 20.23 -29.95 9.65
N LEU A 140 21.17 -30.91 9.64
CA LEU A 140 22.60 -30.60 9.67
C LEU A 140 23.01 -29.79 8.44
N GLU A 141 22.51 -30.16 7.26
CA GLU A 141 22.67 -29.37 6.03
C GLU A 141 22.10 -27.95 6.20
N ALA A 142 20.89 -27.83 6.74
CA ALA A 142 20.27 -26.53 7.03
C ALA A 142 21.09 -25.72 8.05
N ASN A 143 21.66 -26.35 9.07
CA ASN A 143 22.46 -25.70 10.10
C ASN A 143 23.83 -25.25 9.59
N GLU A 144 24.46 -26.01 8.69
CA GLU A 144 25.64 -25.56 7.96
C GLU A 144 25.34 -24.31 7.10
N LEU A 145 24.15 -24.27 6.49
CA LEU A 145 23.67 -23.12 5.73
C LEU A 145 23.28 -21.91 6.61
N LEU A 146 23.08 -22.12 7.91
CA LEU A 146 22.86 -21.07 8.91
C LEU A 146 24.16 -20.45 9.44
N GLN A 147 25.33 -20.99 9.06
CA GLN A 147 26.62 -20.42 9.42
C GLN A 147 26.77 -19.00 8.84
N PRO A 148 27.48 -18.08 9.53
CA PRO A 148 27.61 -16.69 9.10
C PRO A 148 28.39 -16.58 7.79
N TYR A 149 27.68 -16.61 6.67
CA TYR A 149 28.23 -16.21 5.38
C TYR A 149 28.56 -14.73 5.38
N SER A 150 29.56 -14.33 4.58
CA SER A 150 29.84 -12.92 4.30
C SER A 150 28.56 -12.25 3.84
N THR A 151 28.00 -11.42 4.70
CA THR A 151 26.65 -10.94 4.47
C THR A 151 26.64 -9.88 3.40
N ALA A 152 25.73 -10.03 2.44
CA ALA A 152 25.38 -8.99 1.46
C ALA A 152 25.11 -7.66 2.17
N GLU A 153 25.91 -6.63 1.88
CA GLU A 153 25.59 -5.24 2.24
C GLU A 153 24.75 -4.68 1.08
N TRP A 154 23.50 -4.31 1.38
CA TRP A 154 22.55 -3.76 0.38
C TRP A 154 22.69 -2.25 0.27
N THR A 155 23.20 -1.64 1.33
CA THR A 155 23.28 -0.20 1.59
C THR A 155 24.54 0.06 2.44
N ASP A 156 24.96 1.32 2.56
CA ASP A 156 26.06 1.70 3.47
C ASP A 156 25.66 1.67 4.96
N ASP A 157 24.36 1.50 5.26
CA ASP A 157 23.83 1.46 6.62
C ASP A 157 23.67 0.00 7.10
N ARG A 158 24.47 -0.38 8.09
CA ARG A 158 24.46 -1.73 8.67
C ARG A 158 23.13 -2.13 9.30
N ASN A 159 22.44 -1.18 9.95
CA ASN A 159 21.16 -1.44 10.59
C ASN A 159 20.09 -1.64 9.52
N LEU A 160 20.03 -0.77 8.52
CA LEU A 160 19.10 -0.94 7.40
C LEU A 160 19.33 -2.26 6.66
N ASN A 161 20.59 -2.64 6.42
CA ASN A 161 20.93 -3.95 5.84
C ASN A 161 20.40 -5.11 6.67
N PHE A 162 20.48 -5.03 8.00
CA PHE A 162 19.92 -6.05 8.88
C PHE A 162 18.40 -6.16 8.68
N HIS A 163 17.67 -5.05 8.73
CA HIS A 163 16.21 -5.06 8.55
C HIS A 163 15.77 -5.52 7.15
N LEU A 164 16.46 -5.10 6.08
CA LEU A 164 16.16 -5.53 4.72
C LEU A 164 16.36 -7.04 4.51
N ARG A 165 17.46 -7.59 5.03
CA ARG A 165 17.71 -9.05 5.00
C ARG A 165 16.65 -9.81 5.77
N ARG A 166 16.30 -9.32 6.98
CA ARG A 166 15.25 -9.92 7.80
C ARG A 166 13.90 -9.85 7.11
N LYS A 167 13.58 -8.77 6.41
CA LYS A 167 12.33 -8.69 5.65
C LYS A 167 12.34 -9.61 4.44
N LEU A 168 13.45 -9.71 3.69
CA LEU A 168 13.59 -10.62 2.56
C LEU A 168 13.34 -12.08 2.98
N GLU A 169 14.05 -12.53 4.01
CA GLU A 169 13.94 -13.91 4.46
C GLU A 169 12.56 -14.19 5.09
N PHE A 170 11.94 -13.20 5.75
CA PHE A 170 10.56 -13.30 6.24
C PHE A 170 9.57 -13.49 5.08
N THR A 171 9.73 -12.74 4.00
CA THR A 171 8.92 -12.90 2.79
C THR A 171 9.08 -14.29 2.19
N LEU A 172 10.33 -14.76 2.04
CA LEU A 172 10.64 -16.05 1.43
C LEU A 172 10.23 -17.27 2.27
N SER A 173 10.05 -17.09 3.59
CA SER A 173 9.79 -18.20 4.51
C SER A 173 8.34 -18.20 4.99
N ILE A 174 7.83 -17.05 5.44
CA ILE A 174 6.51 -16.95 6.09
C ILE A 174 5.43 -16.54 5.10
N CYS A 175 5.76 -15.61 4.20
CA CYS A 175 4.76 -15.02 3.32
C CYS A 175 4.53 -15.82 2.04
N SER A 176 5.44 -16.74 1.70
CA SER A 176 5.43 -17.50 0.45
C SER A 176 4.86 -18.89 0.70
N ILE A 177 3.58 -19.10 0.38
CA ILE A 177 2.86 -20.34 0.65
C ILE A 177 2.65 -21.11 -0.66
N PRO A 178 3.30 -22.27 -0.86
CA PRO A 178 3.02 -23.13 -1.99
C PRO A 178 1.59 -23.66 -1.93
N VAL A 179 0.89 -23.58 -3.06
CA VAL A 179 -0.46 -24.11 -3.24
C VAL A 179 -0.31 -25.39 -4.07
N TYR A 180 -0.59 -26.54 -3.46
CA TYR A 180 -0.51 -27.84 -4.14
C TYR A 180 -1.69 -28.01 -5.11
N ALA A 181 -1.62 -27.33 -6.25
CA ALA A 181 -2.30 -27.77 -7.45
C ALA A 181 -1.39 -28.78 -8.16
N ALA A 182 -1.96 -29.83 -8.75
CA ALA A 182 -1.20 -30.82 -9.53
C ALA A 182 -0.55 -30.12 -10.74
N ASP A 183 0.66 -29.60 -10.57
CA ASP A 183 1.42 -28.97 -11.65
C ASP A 183 2.44 -29.98 -12.22
N PRO A 184 2.29 -30.42 -13.48
CA PRO A 184 3.26 -31.27 -14.16
C PRO A 184 4.61 -30.58 -14.45
N ASP A 185 4.71 -29.25 -14.35
CA ASP A 185 5.88 -28.45 -14.74
C ASP A 185 6.93 -28.25 -13.63
N GLY A 186 6.70 -28.79 -12.43
CA GLY A 186 7.71 -28.91 -11.36
C GLY A 186 7.88 -27.70 -10.42
N ILE A 187 7.30 -26.52 -10.70
CA ILE A 187 7.21 -25.40 -9.76
C ILE A 187 5.74 -25.11 -9.44
N PRO A 188 5.25 -25.40 -8.23
CA PRO A 188 3.86 -25.16 -7.84
C PRO A 188 3.52 -23.65 -7.80
N PRO A 189 2.24 -23.29 -7.96
CA PRO A 189 1.77 -21.94 -7.68
C PRO A 189 2.10 -21.51 -6.24
N VAL A 190 2.47 -20.25 -6.04
CA VAL A 190 2.85 -19.70 -4.71
C VAL A 190 2.00 -18.47 -4.39
N ALA A 191 1.23 -18.54 -3.30
CA ALA A 191 0.52 -17.40 -2.75
C ALA A 191 1.49 -16.53 -1.93
N LEU A 192 1.59 -15.24 -2.28
CA LEU A 192 2.37 -14.26 -1.51
C LEU A 192 1.45 -13.48 -0.57
N THR A 193 1.40 -13.91 0.68
CA THR A 193 0.52 -13.36 1.72
C THR A 193 1.12 -12.12 2.37
N CYS A 194 0.31 -11.43 3.18
CA CYS A 194 0.75 -10.26 3.96
C CYS A 194 1.56 -10.61 5.23
N GLY A 195 1.82 -11.90 5.50
CA GLY A 195 2.53 -12.36 6.70
C GLY A 195 1.69 -12.37 7.97
N ASP A 196 0.39 -12.07 7.86
CA ASP A 196 -0.58 -12.25 8.93
C ASP A 196 -0.95 -13.74 9.04
N VAL A 197 -0.52 -14.37 10.13
CA VAL A 197 -0.68 -15.82 10.37
C VAL A 197 -2.16 -16.16 10.59
N ASP A 198 -2.96 -15.23 11.13
CA ASP A 198 -4.36 -15.48 11.51
C ASP A 198 -5.31 -15.52 10.30
N GLY A 199 -4.88 -15.04 9.13
CA GLY A 199 -5.73 -14.99 7.93
C GLY A 199 -5.12 -15.58 6.68
N HIS A 200 -3.79 -15.65 6.57
CA HIS A 200 -3.02 -16.07 5.39
C HIS A 200 -3.59 -15.61 4.03
N ARG A 201 -4.28 -14.47 4.01
CA ARG A 201 -4.87 -13.94 2.79
C ARG A 201 -3.85 -13.21 1.95
N VAL A 202 -4.12 -13.13 0.66
CA VAL A 202 -3.33 -12.37 -0.30
C VAL A 202 -3.99 -11.02 -0.51
N ALA A 203 -3.58 -10.02 0.28
CA ALA A 203 -3.92 -8.62 0.01
C ALA A 203 -3.05 -8.10 -1.13
N THR A 204 -3.67 -7.65 -2.22
CA THR A 204 -2.99 -7.35 -3.49
C THR A 204 -1.88 -6.31 -3.33
N ALA A 205 -2.12 -5.25 -2.57
CA ALA A 205 -1.10 -4.21 -2.31
C ALA A 205 0.07 -4.73 -1.47
N ALA A 206 -0.20 -5.52 -0.42
CA ALA A 206 0.86 -6.12 0.40
C ALA A 206 1.69 -7.13 -0.42
N SER A 207 1.01 -7.99 -1.20
CA SER A 207 1.62 -8.93 -2.13
C SER A 207 2.50 -8.23 -3.17
N PHE A 208 2.05 -7.09 -3.69
CA PHE A 208 2.83 -6.24 -4.60
C PHE A 208 4.16 -5.82 -3.97
N TYR A 209 4.12 -5.19 -2.80
CA TYR A 209 5.36 -4.72 -2.16
C TYR A 209 6.23 -5.85 -1.63
N ALA A 210 5.64 -6.97 -1.20
CA ALA A 210 6.39 -8.19 -0.87
C ALA A 210 7.18 -8.69 -2.08
N PHE A 211 6.53 -8.77 -3.24
CA PHE A 211 7.18 -9.13 -4.50
C PHE A 211 8.27 -8.13 -4.90
N GLN A 212 8.03 -6.83 -4.75
CA GLN A 212 9.03 -5.79 -5.04
C GLN A 212 10.26 -5.89 -4.12
N ILE A 213 10.12 -6.32 -2.85
CA ILE A 213 11.26 -6.63 -1.98
C ILE A 213 12.06 -7.83 -2.49
N LEU A 214 11.38 -8.87 -2.98
CA LEU A 214 12.05 -10.04 -3.58
C LEU A 214 12.88 -9.61 -4.80
N LEU A 215 12.32 -8.76 -5.66
CA LEU A 215 13.02 -8.21 -6.82
C LEU A 215 14.21 -7.33 -6.43
N LEU A 216 14.06 -6.47 -5.41
CA LEU A 216 15.16 -5.68 -4.87
C LEU A 216 16.29 -6.58 -4.36
N GLY A 217 15.96 -7.64 -3.64
CA GLY A 217 16.93 -8.64 -3.17
C GLY A 217 17.63 -9.36 -4.31
N MET A 218 16.89 -9.71 -5.37
CA MET A 218 17.43 -10.33 -6.58
C MET A 218 18.49 -9.44 -7.24
N ASP A 219 18.20 -8.15 -7.43
CA ASP A 219 19.15 -7.21 -8.04
C ASP A 219 20.41 -7.03 -7.19
N CYS A 220 20.26 -6.90 -5.86
CA CYS A 220 21.41 -6.85 -4.93
C CYS A 220 22.25 -8.13 -5.02
N ILE A 221 21.61 -9.30 -5.04
CA ILE A 221 22.28 -10.60 -5.15
C ILE A 221 23.01 -10.72 -6.50
N LYS A 222 22.40 -10.28 -7.61
CA LYS A 222 23.04 -10.26 -8.93
C LYS A 222 24.28 -9.36 -8.97
N ALA A 223 24.20 -8.17 -8.36
CA ALA A 223 25.33 -7.26 -8.28
C ALA A 223 26.50 -7.88 -7.48
N LEU A 224 26.20 -8.47 -6.32
CA LEU A 224 27.19 -9.17 -5.49
C LEU A 224 27.79 -10.37 -6.20
N HIS A 225 26.94 -11.15 -6.86
CA HIS A 225 27.37 -12.30 -7.65
C HIS A 225 28.35 -11.88 -8.75
N SER A 226 28.10 -10.76 -9.43
CA SER A 226 28.98 -10.21 -10.46
C SER A 226 30.30 -9.68 -9.89
N ALA A 227 30.27 -9.10 -8.69
CA ALA A 227 31.46 -8.57 -8.02
C ALA A 227 32.41 -9.67 -7.50
N LEU A 228 31.87 -10.83 -7.10
CA LEU A 228 32.64 -11.89 -6.45
C LEU A 228 33.61 -12.64 -7.38
N ARG A 229 33.51 -12.50 -8.72
CA ARG A 229 34.44 -13.08 -9.74
C ARG A 229 34.85 -14.56 -9.54
N LYS A 230 34.12 -15.35 -8.73
CA LYS A 230 34.47 -16.74 -8.43
C LYS A 230 33.82 -17.69 -9.45
N PRO A 231 34.58 -18.58 -10.11
CA PRO A 231 34.06 -19.51 -11.12
C PRO A 231 33.22 -20.69 -10.55
N LEU A 232 32.93 -20.69 -9.24
CA LEU A 232 32.23 -21.78 -8.55
C LEU A 232 30.72 -21.59 -8.45
N CYS A 233 30.14 -20.52 -9.01
CA CYS A 233 28.69 -20.39 -9.00
C CYS A 233 28.03 -21.24 -10.09
N MET A 234 27.29 -22.25 -9.66
CA MET A 234 26.40 -23.06 -10.51
C MET A 234 25.04 -22.39 -10.78
N CYS A 235 24.96 -21.07 -10.74
CA CYS A 235 23.75 -20.29 -11.04
C CYS A 235 23.46 -20.20 -12.55
N GLY A 236 24.28 -20.82 -13.40
CA GLY A 236 23.91 -21.13 -14.79
C GLY A 236 22.72 -22.09 -14.82
N ARG A 237 21.84 -21.93 -15.82
CA ARG A 237 20.53 -22.59 -15.98
C ARG A 237 20.57 -24.12 -16.15
N ASP A 238 21.58 -24.83 -15.68
CA ASP A 238 21.58 -26.30 -15.72
C ASP A 238 20.65 -26.82 -14.62
N LYS A 239 19.41 -27.09 -15.05
CA LYS A 239 18.21 -27.50 -14.30
C LYS A 239 18.32 -28.84 -13.52
N ARG A 240 19.51 -29.27 -13.07
CA ARG A 240 19.61 -30.46 -12.23
C ARG A 240 19.79 -30.07 -10.76
N PRO A 241 18.96 -30.60 -9.84
CA PRO A 241 19.33 -30.63 -8.43
C PRO A 241 20.57 -31.54 -8.34
N LEU A 242 21.73 -30.98 -7.98
CA LEU A 242 22.94 -31.77 -7.79
C LEU A 242 23.09 -32.14 -6.32
N SER A 243 23.43 -33.41 -6.12
CA SER A 243 23.56 -34.12 -4.86
C SER A 243 24.85 -33.83 -4.08
N SER A 244 25.42 -32.61 -4.16
CA SER A 244 26.63 -32.17 -3.41
C SER A 244 27.02 -30.71 -3.76
N PRO A 245 27.95 -30.06 -3.03
CA PRO A 245 27.97 -29.58 -1.64
C PRO A 245 27.03 -28.34 -1.45
N PRO A 246 26.88 -27.73 -0.25
CA PRO A 246 25.94 -26.63 -0.06
C PRO A 246 26.25 -25.46 -0.99
N LEU A 247 25.26 -25.07 -1.79
CA LEU A 247 25.31 -23.87 -2.62
C LEU A 247 25.64 -22.66 -1.73
N PRO A 248 26.52 -21.74 -2.15
CA PRO A 248 26.74 -20.51 -1.40
C PRO A 248 25.39 -19.81 -1.12
N TYR A 249 25.18 -19.31 0.10
CA TYR A 249 23.92 -18.68 0.51
C TYR A 249 23.34 -17.73 -0.54
N ILE A 250 24.18 -16.87 -1.14
CA ILE A 250 23.82 -15.95 -2.22
C ILE A 250 23.13 -16.66 -3.40
N CYS A 251 23.63 -17.84 -3.81
CA CYS A 251 23.09 -18.63 -4.91
C CYS A 251 21.77 -19.30 -4.53
N MET A 252 21.66 -19.79 -3.30
CA MET A 252 20.41 -20.36 -2.79
C MET A 252 19.32 -19.30 -2.70
N THR A 253 19.61 -18.15 -2.09
CA THR A 253 18.64 -17.06 -1.97
C THR A 253 18.18 -16.57 -3.34
N LYS A 254 19.09 -16.48 -4.33
CA LYS A 254 18.73 -16.21 -5.74
C LYS A 254 17.69 -17.21 -6.25
N ARG A 255 17.98 -18.51 -6.16
CA ARG A 255 17.09 -19.57 -6.65
C ARG A 255 15.74 -19.58 -5.91
N ARG A 256 15.74 -19.33 -4.60
CA ARG A 256 14.50 -19.22 -3.79
C ARG A 256 13.64 -18.06 -4.26
N ILE A 257 14.24 -16.88 -4.51
CA ILE A 257 13.50 -15.73 -5.05
C ILE A 257 12.93 -16.05 -6.45
N GLU A 258 13.74 -16.63 -7.35
CA GLU A 258 13.27 -17.04 -8.68
C GLU A 258 12.08 -17.99 -8.59
N TYR A 259 12.20 -19.04 -7.77
CA TYR A 259 11.14 -20.03 -7.53
C TYR A 259 9.86 -19.40 -7.00
N VAL A 260 9.94 -18.56 -5.96
CA VAL A 260 8.79 -17.89 -5.37
C VAL A 260 8.14 -16.93 -6.38
N CYS A 261 8.94 -16.13 -7.09
CA CYS A 261 8.40 -15.17 -8.05
C CYS A 261 7.73 -15.88 -9.24
N GLU A 262 8.34 -16.95 -9.77
CA GLU A 262 7.78 -17.75 -10.85
C GLU A 262 6.49 -18.46 -10.43
N GLY A 263 6.50 -19.13 -9.27
CA GLY A 263 5.32 -19.75 -8.69
C GLY A 263 4.21 -18.72 -8.40
N HIS A 264 4.56 -17.51 -7.97
CA HIS A 264 3.58 -16.45 -7.76
C HIS A 264 2.98 -15.90 -9.05
N MET A 265 3.77 -15.78 -10.12
CA MET A 265 3.22 -15.41 -11.43
C MET A 265 2.24 -16.47 -11.96
N LYS A 266 2.53 -17.77 -11.76
CA LYS A 266 1.56 -18.84 -12.01
C LYS A 266 0.29 -18.64 -11.20
N TRP A 267 0.42 -18.45 -9.89
CA TRP A 267 -0.72 -18.22 -8.99
C TRP A 267 -1.62 -17.06 -9.44
N VAL A 268 -1.03 -15.90 -9.78
CA VAL A 268 -1.77 -14.70 -10.19
C VAL A 268 -2.60 -14.92 -11.47
N PHE A 269 -2.00 -15.54 -12.49
CA PHE A 269 -2.63 -15.62 -13.81
C PHE A 269 -3.36 -16.93 -14.06
N GLN A 270 -3.19 -17.95 -13.23
CA GLN A 270 -3.90 -19.23 -13.37
C GLN A 270 -5.40 -19.08 -13.07
N GLY A 271 -5.79 -18.45 -11.95
CA GLY A 271 -7.20 -18.28 -11.59
C GLY A 271 -7.97 -17.26 -12.44
N THR A 272 -7.30 -16.24 -12.98
CA THR A 272 -7.94 -15.14 -13.73
C THR A 272 -8.22 -15.45 -15.21
N ALA A 273 -7.56 -16.46 -15.76
CA ALA A 273 -7.85 -16.95 -17.11
C ALA A 273 -9.13 -17.79 -17.15
N GLU A 274 -9.41 -18.53 -16.07
CA GLU A 274 -10.51 -19.49 -15.97
C GLU A 274 -11.79 -18.86 -15.43
N SER A 275 -11.67 -17.82 -14.59
CA SER A 275 -12.80 -17.05 -14.08
C SER A 275 -13.18 -15.89 -15.01
N ASN A 276 -14.47 -15.55 -15.10
CA ASN A 276 -14.92 -14.30 -15.72
C ASN A 276 -14.65 -13.06 -14.84
N SER A 277 -14.04 -13.24 -13.67
CA SER A 277 -13.88 -12.19 -12.69
C SER A 277 -12.65 -11.31 -12.96
N ARG A 278 -12.65 -10.15 -12.30
CA ARG A 278 -11.58 -9.14 -12.38
C ARG A 278 -10.65 -9.32 -11.20
N PHE A 279 -9.45 -8.76 -11.26
CA PHE A 279 -8.62 -8.73 -10.06
C PHE A 279 -9.34 -7.95 -8.94
N CYS A 280 -9.53 -8.57 -7.78
CA CYS A 280 -10.03 -7.97 -6.55
C CYS A 280 -8.90 -7.64 -5.56
N PRO A 281 -9.21 -6.89 -4.48
CA PRO A 281 -8.22 -6.49 -3.49
C PRO A 281 -7.62 -7.67 -2.71
N ASP A 282 -8.45 -8.65 -2.32
CA ASP A 282 -8.05 -9.74 -1.42
C ASP A 282 -8.47 -11.12 -1.96
N TYR A 283 -7.61 -12.12 -1.76
CA TYR A 283 -7.87 -13.52 -2.10
C TYR A 283 -7.52 -14.45 -0.94
N TRP A 284 -8.11 -15.64 -0.95
CA TRP A 284 -7.60 -16.78 -0.20
C TRP A 284 -6.30 -17.30 -0.81
N THR A 285 -5.52 -18.07 -0.04
CA THR A 285 -4.25 -18.65 -0.51
C THR A 285 -4.43 -19.53 -1.74
N ASN A 286 -5.56 -20.22 -1.87
CA ASN A 286 -5.84 -21.07 -3.03
C ASN A 286 -6.13 -20.28 -4.33
N GLY A 287 -6.21 -18.95 -4.27
CA GLY A 287 -6.52 -18.08 -5.40
C GLY A 287 -8.00 -17.73 -5.55
N ASP A 288 -8.86 -18.25 -4.69
CA ASP A 288 -10.29 -17.91 -4.71
C ASP A 288 -10.52 -16.50 -4.16
N GLU A 289 -11.45 -15.78 -4.79
CA GLU A 289 -11.93 -14.51 -4.26
C GLU A 289 -12.67 -14.73 -2.94
N ILE A 290 -12.49 -13.82 -1.99
CA ILE A 290 -13.20 -13.90 -0.72
C ILE A 290 -14.68 -13.61 -0.97
N ALA A 291 -15.57 -14.55 -0.65
CA ALA A 291 -17.00 -14.39 -0.89
C ALA A 291 -17.57 -13.09 -0.26
N ASN A 292 -18.41 -12.39 -1.02
CA ASN A 292 -19.10 -11.16 -0.60
C ASN A 292 -18.17 -10.00 -0.19
N TRP A 293 -16.91 -10.00 -0.64
CA TRP A 293 -15.94 -8.98 -0.25
C TRP A 293 -16.40 -7.55 -0.56
N GLU A 294 -17.10 -7.34 -1.67
CA GLU A 294 -17.61 -6.01 -2.07
C GLU A 294 -18.58 -5.40 -1.06
N SER A 295 -19.30 -6.25 -0.32
CA SER A 295 -20.27 -5.83 0.71
C SER A 295 -19.69 -5.85 2.13
N ASN A 296 -18.45 -6.33 2.29
CA ASN A 296 -17.84 -6.52 3.59
C ASN A 296 -17.09 -5.24 4.02
N ARG A 297 -17.61 -4.57 5.04
CA ARG A 297 -17.01 -3.36 5.62
C ARG A 297 -15.57 -3.52 6.15
N TRP A 298 -15.12 -4.77 6.37
CA TRP A 298 -13.79 -5.11 6.89
C TRP A 298 -12.78 -5.42 5.78
N LEU A 299 -13.25 -5.53 4.54
CA LEU A 299 -12.40 -5.76 3.38
C LEU A 299 -12.31 -4.48 2.55
N PRO A 300 -11.19 -4.27 1.83
CA PRO A 300 -11.09 -3.15 0.92
C PRO A 300 -12.19 -3.23 -0.15
N GLY A 301 -12.83 -2.09 -0.44
CA GLY A 301 -13.77 -1.97 -1.55
C GLY A 301 -13.08 -2.04 -2.92
N LYS A 302 -13.86 -1.88 -3.99
CA LYS A 302 -13.37 -1.89 -5.38
C LYS A 302 -12.17 -0.97 -5.56
N SER A 303 -11.24 -1.37 -6.42
CA SER A 303 -10.03 -0.62 -6.70
C SER A 303 -9.64 -0.75 -8.16
N LEU A 304 -9.20 0.37 -8.76
CA LEU A 304 -8.69 0.39 -10.13
C LEU A 304 -7.21 0.00 -10.22
N VAL A 305 -6.55 -0.17 -9.07
CA VAL A 305 -5.09 -0.39 -8.99
C VAL A 305 -4.70 -1.84 -8.70
N ASP A 306 -5.67 -2.72 -8.44
CA ASP A 306 -5.40 -4.13 -8.15
C ASP A 306 -4.80 -4.84 -9.38
N ALA A 307 -5.39 -4.63 -10.55
CA ALA A 307 -4.86 -5.14 -11.82
C ALA A 307 -3.49 -4.52 -12.18
N PRO A 308 -3.30 -3.18 -12.06
CA PRO A 308 -1.98 -2.58 -12.20
C PRO A 308 -0.85 -3.25 -11.43
N PHE A 309 -1.07 -3.56 -10.15
CA PHE A 309 -0.05 -4.23 -9.34
C PHE A 309 0.40 -5.56 -9.94
N GLN A 310 -0.50 -6.34 -10.53
CA GLN A 310 -0.17 -7.64 -11.13
C GLN A 310 0.69 -7.51 -12.39
N PHE A 311 0.34 -6.58 -13.29
CA PHE A 311 1.09 -6.37 -14.53
C PHE A 311 2.48 -5.77 -14.28
N ILE A 312 2.58 -4.88 -13.28
CA ILE A 312 3.88 -4.29 -12.88
C ILE A 312 4.80 -5.38 -12.32
N LYS A 313 4.32 -6.24 -11.42
CA LYS A 313 5.09 -7.39 -10.91
C LYS A 313 5.66 -8.24 -12.04
N ALA A 314 4.81 -8.61 -12.99
CA ALA A 314 5.18 -9.45 -14.11
C ALA A 314 6.26 -8.80 -14.98
N ALA A 315 6.06 -7.55 -15.39
CA ALA A 315 7.02 -6.85 -16.23
C ALA A 315 8.36 -6.63 -15.54
N ASP A 316 8.35 -6.23 -14.27
CA ASP A 316 9.57 -6.02 -13.49
C ASP A 316 10.36 -7.32 -13.32
N PHE A 317 9.67 -8.44 -13.03
CA PHE A 317 10.30 -9.75 -12.86
C PHE A 317 11.00 -10.22 -14.13
N TYR A 318 10.28 -10.26 -15.26
CA TYR A 318 10.82 -10.74 -16.53
C TYR A 318 11.90 -9.80 -17.08
N ARG A 319 11.79 -8.48 -16.83
CA ARG A 319 12.86 -7.53 -17.11
C ARG A 319 14.12 -7.84 -16.30
N ILE A 320 13.99 -8.12 -15.01
CA ILE A 320 15.13 -8.48 -14.14
C ILE A 320 15.76 -9.79 -14.58
N LEU A 321 14.96 -10.81 -14.94
CA LEU A 321 15.47 -12.08 -15.47
C LEU A 321 16.20 -11.90 -16.81
N GLY A 322 15.83 -10.89 -17.59
CA GLY A 322 16.31 -10.73 -18.97
C GLY A 322 15.71 -11.81 -19.89
N GLU A 323 14.51 -12.28 -19.58
CA GLU A 323 13.82 -13.35 -20.28
C GLU A 323 12.41 -12.89 -20.67
N ASP A 324 11.87 -13.43 -21.76
CA ASP A 324 10.47 -13.23 -22.11
C ASP A 324 9.58 -14.06 -21.18
N MET A 325 8.37 -13.56 -20.91
CA MET A 325 7.36 -14.32 -20.17
C MET A 325 7.01 -15.62 -20.92
N PRO A 326 6.87 -16.77 -20.24
CA PRO A 326 6.44 -18.02 -20.86
C PRO A 326 5.16 -17.83 -21.67
N TYR A 327 5.08 -18.49 -22.83
CA TYR A 327 4.00 -18.29 -23.79
C TYR A 327 2.61 -18.53 -23.18
N GLU A 328 2.45 -19.62 -22.43
CA GLU A 328 1.17 -19.97 -21.79
C GLU A 328 0.74 -18.91 -20.76
N LEU A 329 1.67 -18.48 -19.92
CA LEU A 329 1.43 -17.42 -18.95
C LEU A 329 1.10 -16.09 -19.64
N THR A 330 1.76 -15.80 -20.76
CA THR A 330 1.50 -14.61 -21.58
C THR A 330 0.08 -14.61 -22.13
N GLN A 331 -0.47 -15.75 -22.54
CA GLN A 331 -1.86 -15.84 -22.99
C GLN A 331 -2.85 -15.55 -21.85
N LYS A 332 -2.61 -16.11 -20.67
CA LYS A 332 -3.42 -15.86 -19.47
C LYS A 332 -3.36 -14.38 -19.05
N ALA A 333 -2.16 -13.80 -19.01
CA ALA A 333 -1.95 -12.39 -18.71
C ALA A 333 -2.62 -11.47 -19.75
N ARG A 334 -2.58 -11.85 -21.05
CA ARG A 334 -3.26 -11.11 -22.12
C ARG A 334 -4.78 -11.12 -21.94
N ALA A 335 -5.38 -12.24 -21.55
CA ALA A 335 -6.80 -12.33 -21.25
C ALA A 335 -7.19 -11.40 -20.08
N ALA A 336 -6.41 -11.42 -18.99
CA ALA A 336 -6.61 -10.54 -17.85
C ALA A 336 -6.45 -9.05 -18.23
N TYR A 337 -5.43 -8.72 -19.05
CA TYR A 337 -5.20 -7.36 -19.53
C TYR A 337 -6.37 -6.83 -20.37
N ARG A 338 -6.91 -7.65 -21.28
CA ARG A 338 -8.09 -7.30 -22.09
C ARG A 338 -9.28 -6.94 -21.19
N LYS A 339 -9.60 -7.78 -20.20
CA LYS A 339 -10.68 -7.53 -19.24
C LYS A 339 -10.47 -6.21 -18.49
N TRP A 340 -9.24 -5.94 -18.05
CA TRP A 340 -8.90 -4.71 -17.34
C TRP A 340 -9.04 -3.45 -18.22
N ILE A 341 -8.54 -3.47 -19.46
CA ILE A 341 -8.68 -2.33 -20.38
C ILE A 341 -10.15 -2.08 -20.75
N CYS A 342 -10.94 -3.13 -20.97
CA CYS A 342 -12.38 -3.00 -21.17
C CYS A 342 -13.03 -2.30 -19.97
N HIS A 343 -12.69 -2.72 -18.75
CA HIS A 343 -13.20 -2.10 -17.52
C HIS A 343 -12.80 -0.63 -17.38
N LEU A 344 -11.54 -0.28 -17.67
CA LEU A 344 -11.12 1.13 -17.67
C LEU A 344 -11.97 1.96 -18.65
N GLY A 345 -12.29 1.42 -19.83
CA GLY A 345 -13.15 2.06 -20.81
C GLY A 345 -14.66 1.99 -20.52
N GLU A 346 -15.09 1.28 -19.47
CA GLU A 346 -16.47 1.34 -18.93
C GLU A 346 -16.58 2.45 -17.89
N VAL A 347 -15.54 2.58 -17.05
CA VAL A 347 -15.44 3.57 -15.98
C VAL A 347 -15.18 4.97 -16.54
N GLU A 348 -14.33 5.07 -17.56
CA GLU A 348 -14.01 6.33 -18.23
C GLU A 348 -14.83 6.47 -19.51
N LYS A 349 -15.88 7.30 -19.47
CA LYS A 349 -16.82 7.49 -20.58
C LYS A 349 -16.52 8.72 -21.44
N SER A 350 -15.59 9.58 -21.00
CA SER A 350 -15.36 10.89 -21.63
C SER A 350 -14.23 10.90 -22.67
N GLY A 351 -13.46 9.81 -22.80
CA GLY A 351 -12.27 9.73 -23.65
C GLY A 351 -11.09 10.58 -23.13
N LYS A 352 -11.19 11.13 -21.91
CA LYS A 352 -10.18 12.02 -21.32
C LYS A 352 -9.21 11.28 -20.40
N PHE A 353 -9.34 9.95 -20.29
CA PHE A 353 -8.46 9.08 -19.50
C PHE A 353 -8.31 9.53 -18.04
N ALA A 354 -9.39 10.06 -17.47
CA ALA A 354 -9.46 10.46 -16.08
C ALA A 354 -10.32 9.45 -15.31
N PHE A 355 -9.68 8.71 -14.41
CA PHE A 355 -10.30 7.59 -13.71
C PHE A 355 -10.77 8.00 -12.31
N PRO A 356 -12.08 8.00 -12.04
CA PRO A 356 -12.60 8.24 -10.70
C PRO A 356 -12.15 7.14 -9.73
N SER A 357 -11.90 7.53 -8.48
CA SER A 357 -11.47 6.60 -7.44
C SER A 357 -12.64 6.00 -6.68
N TYR A 358 -12.48 4.80 -6.17
CA TYR A 358 -13.47 4.13 -5.31
C TYR A 358 -13.18 4.31 -3.80
N LYS A 359 -12.02 4.89 -3.45
CA LYS A 359 -11.47 4.92 -2.07
C LYS A 359 -12.34 5.60 -1.00
N ALA A 360 -13.34 6.39 -1.38
CA ALA A 360 -14.22 7.10 -0.46
C ALA A 360 -15.71 6.80 -0.70
N SER A 361 -16.02 5.72 -1.43
CA SER A 361 -17.40 5.29 -1.66
C SER A 361 -17.78 4.19 -0.67
N ASP A 362 -18.88 4.43 0.04
CA ASP A 362 -19.53 3.45 0.91
C ASP A 362 -20.52 2.54 0.12
N ASP A 363 -20.83 2.89 -1.13
CA ASP A 363 -21.84 2.22 -1.98
C ASP A 363 -21.22 1.46 -3.17
N GLY A 364 -19.89 1.32 -3.19
CA GLY A 364 -19.14 0.64 -4.26
C GLY A 364 -19.13 1.38 -5.60
N LYS A 365 -19.58 2.63 -5.67
CA LYS A 365 -19.56 3.45 -6.87
C LYS A 365 -18.29 4.30 -6.98
N PRO A 366 -17.87 4.68 -8.20
CA PRO A 366 -16.78 5.62 -8.36
C PRO A 366 -17.14 6.99 -7.75
N THR A 367 -16.22 7.54 -6.98
CA THR A 367 -16.33 8.89 -6.41
C THR A 367 -15.94 9.95 -7.44
N GLU A 368 -16.37 11.20 -7.26
CA GLU A 368 -15.92 12.34 -8.07
C GLU A 368 -14.51 12.84 -7.66
N THR A 369 -13.67 11.95 -7.12
CA THR A 369 -12.31 12.26 -6.69
C THR A 369 -11.29 11.44 -7.48
N PHE A 370 -10.29 12.13 -7.99
CA PHE A 370 -9.26 11.60 -8.87
C PHE A 370 -7.90 11.73 -8.20
N TYR A 371 -7.20 10.61 -8.01
CA TYR A 371 -5.87 10.59 -7.41
C TYR A 371 -4.81 10.40 -8.47
N LEU A 372 -3.79 11.26 -8.48
CA LEU A 372 -2.66 11.15 -9.40
C LEU A 372 -1.93 9.82 -9.21
N THR A 373 -1.87 9.30 -7.98
CA THR A 373 -1.24 8.02 -7.65
C THR A 373 -1.91 6.85 -8.36
N ASP A 374 -3.25 6.83 -8.43
CA ASP A 374 -4.00 5.78 -9.12
C ASP A 374 -3.70 5.84 -10.62
N HIS A 375 -3.67 7.05 -11.19
CA HIS A 375 -3.32 7.27 -12.60
C HIS A 375 -1.88 6.91 -12.93
N ALA A 376 -0.94 7.18 -12.02
CA ALA A 376 0.46 6.81 -12.18
C ALA A 376 0.63 5.29 -12.23
N LEU A 377 -0.07 4.56 -11.36
CA LEU A 377 -0.06 3.08 -11.36
C LEU A 377 -0.72 2.52 -12.62
N ILE A 378 -1.85 3.08 -13.07
CA ILE A 378 -2.50 2.69 -14.33
C ILE A 378 -1.55 2.92 -15.52
N TRP A 379 -0.92 4.09 -15.60
CA TRP A 379 0.06 4.39 -16.64
C TRP A 379 1.26 3.43 -16.62
N GLN A 380 1.80 3.15 -15.43
CA GLN A 380 2.90 2.21 -15.26
C GLN A 380 2.51 0.82 -15.72
N ALA A 381 1.31 0.34 -15.35
CA ALA A 381 0.82 -0.97 -15.76
C ALA A 381 0.56 -1.09 -17.27
N VAL A 382 0.07 -0.04 -17.94
CA VAL A 382 -0.01 -0.03 -19.41
C VAL A 382 1.38 -0.09 -20.03
N THR A 383 2.35 0.66 -19.50
CA THR A 383 3.76 0.59 -19.93
C THR A 383 4.34 -0.82 -19.73
N SER A 384 4.05 -1.45 -18.59
CA SER A 384 4.42 -2.83 -18.28
C SER A 384 3.81 -3.81 -19.30
N ALA A 385 2.52 -3.69 -19.60
CA ALA A 385 1.82 -4.53 -20.57
C ALA A 385 2.33 -4.34 -22.01
N GLU A 386 2.73 -3.12 -22.39
CA GLU A 386 3.41 -2.83 -23.65
C GLU A 386 4.75 -3.57 -23.74
N SER A 387 5.56 -3.52 -22.67
CA SER A 387 6.85 -4.23 -22.60
C SER A 387 6.71 -5.75 -22.67
N LEU A 388 5.62 -6.29 -22.11
CA LEU A 388 5.26 -7.71 -22.15
C LEU A 388 4.54 -8.13 -23.43
N LYS A 389 4.33 -7.21 -24.40
CA LYS A 389 3.64 -7.49 -25.69
C LYS A 389 2.22 -8.05 -25.50
N LEU A 390 1.52 -7.64 -24.45
CA LEU A 390 0.15 -8.11 -24.17
C LEU A 390 -0.87 -7.54 -25.15
N HIS A 391 -0.59 -6.38 -25.75
CA HIS A 391 -1.46 -5.69 -26.72
C HIS A 391 -1.44 -6.31 -28.13
N SER A 392 -0.47 -7.16 -28.45
CA SER A 392 -0.28 -7.74 -29.79
C SER A 392 -1.03 -9.08 -29.92
N SER A 393 -2.31 -9.05 -30.28
CA SER A 393 -3.00 -10.24 -30.81
C SER A 393 -3.58 -9.96 -32.21
N PRO A 394 -3.44 -10.92 -33.16
CA PRO A 394 -3.95 -10.78 -34.53
C PRO A 394 -5.48 -10.74 -34.63
N GLU A 395 -6.23 -11.07 -33.57
CA GLU A 395 -7.71 -11.07 -33.58
C GLU A 395 -8.34 -9.67 -33.49
N PHE A 396 -7.52 -8.63 -33.29
CA PHE A 396 -7.97 -7.29 -32.88
C PHE A 396 -8.30 -6.31 -34.02
N TYR A 397 -8.68 -6.81 -35.19
CA TYR A 397 -8.88 -5.97 -36.37
C TYR A 397 -10.25 -5.25 -36.46
N TYR A 398 -11.20 -5.52 -35.55
CA TYR A 398 -12.59 -5.04 -35.75
C TYR A 398 -13.21 -4.16 -34.65
N GLU A 399 -12.58 -3.94 -33.50
CA GLU A 399 -13.13 -3.00 -32.50
C GLU A 399 -12.35 -1.68 -32.46
N LYS A 400 -12.99 -0.66 -33.00
CA LYS A 400 -12.52 0.72 -33.17
C LYS A 400 -12.49 1.53 -31.86
N LYS A 401 -12.25 0.88 -30.71
CA LYS A 401 -12.05 1.58 -29.42
C LYS A 401 -10.58 1.99 -29.38
N GLU A 402 -10.32 3.30 -29.30
CA GLU A 402 -8.97 3.86 -29.30
C GLU A 402 -8.05 3.08 -28.35
N ARG A 403 -6.93 2.59 -28.87
CA ARG A 403 -5.96 1.84 -28.07
C ARG A 403 -5.44 2.77 -26.96
N CYS A 404 -5.74 2.41 -25.72
CA CYS A 404 -5.12 3.02 -24.55
C CYS A 404 -3.60 2.72 -24.59
N SER A 405 -2.80 3.70 -25.00
CA SER A 405 -1.33 3.61 -25.01
C SER A 405 -0.73 4.36 -23.82
N ALA A 406 0.44 3.95 -23.37
CA ALA A 406 1.14 4.59 -22.26
C ALA A 406 1.46 6.07 -22.56
N ASP A 407 1.79 6.41 -23.81
CA ASP A 407 2.04 7.80 -24.22
C ASP A 407 0.76 8.64 -24.16
N MET A 408 -0.37 8.15 -24.68
CA MET A 408 -1.65 8.85 -24.61
C MET A 408 -2.11 9.06 -23.16
N LEU A 409 -1.98 8.04 -22.31
CA LEU A 409 -2.28 8.17 -20.88
C LEU A 409 -1.42 9.25 -20.23
N ARG A 410 -0.11 9.25 -20.49
CA ARG A 410 0.81 10.25 -19.92
C ARG A 410 0.39 11.67 -20.26
N GLU A 411 0.06 11.93 -21.53
CA GLU A 411 -0.34 13.25 -22.00
C GLU A 411 -1.64 13.72 -21.36
N ASN A 412 -2.64 12.84 -21.28
CA ASN A 412 -3.91 13.15 -20.63
C ASN A 412 -3.75 13.34 -19.12
N ILE A 413 -2.97 12.52 -18.43
CA ILE A 413 -2.67 12.69 -17.00
C ILE A 413 -2.02 14.06 -16.75
N ILE A 414 -1.00 14.41 -17.52
CA ILE A 414 -0.33 15.71 -17.41
C ILE A 414 -1.32 16.85 -17.65
N LYS A 415 -2.13 16.76 -18.71
CA LYS A 415 -3.13 17.78 -19.06
C LYS A 415 -4.13 17.96 -17.93
N SER A 416 -4.74 16.87 -17.47
CA SER A 416 -5.81 16.86 -16.47
C SER A 416 -5.35 17.30 -15.08
N PHE A 417 -4.18 16.84 -14.61
CA PHE A 417 -3.71 17.19 -13.27
C PHE A 417 -2.95 18.52 -13.20
N THR A 418 -2.56 19.13 -14.32
CA THR A 418 -1.87 20.43 -14.31
C THR A 418 -2.86 21.58 -14.11
N THR A 419 -2.76 22.28 -12.99
CA THR A 419 -3.58 23.46 -12.68
C THR A 419 -2.79 24.55 -11.94
N ALA A 420 -3.35 25.75 -11.84
CA ALA A 420 -2.70 26.89 -11.21
C ALA A 420 -2.91 26.86 -9.69
N ASN A 421 -1.82 26.97 -8.93
CA ASN A 421 -1.90 27.26 -7.50
C ASN A 421 -2.12 28.75 -7.30
N LEU A 422 -3.28 29.13 -6.77
CA LEU A 422 -3.71 30.53 -6.61
C LEU A 422 -2.81 31.34 -5.65
N LEU A 423 -2.22 30.68 -4.64
CA LEU A 423 -1.34 31.34 -3.66
C LEU A 423 0.03 31.63 -4.26
N LEU A 424 0.62 30.66 -4.97
CA LEU A 424 1.95 30.78 -5.55
C LEU A 424 1.94 31.39 -6.96
N LYS A 425 0.77 31.50 -7.60
CA LYS A 425 0.58 31.93 -9.00
C LYS A 425 1.46 31.13 -9.98
N LYS A 426 1.65 29.84 -9.70
CA LYS A 426 2.44 28.90 -10.51
C LYS A 426 1.57 27.76 -10.99
N ARG A 427 1.81 27.29 -12.22
CA ARG A 427 1.25 26.02 -12.71
C ARG A 427 1.99 24.86 -12.06
N MET A 428 1.21 23.91 -11.55
CA MET A 428 1.65 22.77 -10.75
C MET A 428 0.83 21.55 -11.13
N ILE A 429 1.31 20.36 -10.79
CA ILE A 429 0.57 19.11 -10.96
C ILE A 429 -0.11 18.81 -9.63
N ALA A 430 -1.44 18.80 -9.61
CA ALA A 430 -2.20 18.40 -8.45
C ALA A 430 -2.03 16.90 -8.18
N VAL A 431 -1.97 16.49 -6.93
CA VAL A 431 -1.97 15.07 -6.53
C VAL A 431 -3.37 14.52 -6.28
N THR A 432 -4.35 15.41 -6.09
CA THR A 432 -5.77 15.06 -6.07
C THR A 432 -6.60 16.18 -6.65
N ARG A 433 -7.62 15.81 -7.42
CA ARG A 433 -8.64 16.73 -7.94
C ARG A 433 -10.04 16.15 -7.69
N SER A 434 -10.97 17.03 -7.40
CA SER A 434 -12.41 16.79 -7.40
C SER A 434 -13.12 18.09 -7.82
N PRO A 435 -14.43 18.08 -8.09
CA PRO A 435 -15.20 19.30 -8.36
C PRO A 435 -15.04 20.41 -7.31
N THR A 436 -14.77 20.02 -6.06
CA THR A 436 -14.75 20.95 -4.92
C THR A 436 -13.35 21.27 -4.42
N GLN A 437 -12.36 20.44 -4.75
CA GLN A 437 -11.06 20.49 -4.10
C GLN A 437 -9.92 20.17 -5.05
N THR A 438 -8.84 20.95 -4.95
CA THR A 438 -7.55 20.64 -5.55
C THR A 438 -6.48 20.58 -4.47
N ARG A 439 -5.67 19.52 -4.48
CA ARG A 439 -4.60 19.28 -3.51
C ARG A 439 -3.24 19.15 -4.20
N PHE A 440 -2.25 19.88 -3.71
CA PHE A 440 -0.84 19.77 -4.11
C PHE A 440 0.06 19.16 -3.02
N LEU A 441 -0.35 19.25 -1.76
CA LEU A 441 0.37 18.67 -0.62
C LEU A 441 0.43 17.15 -0.76
N PHE A 442 1.61 16.55 -0.69
CA PHE A 442 1.78 15.11 -0.66
C PHE A 442 1.29 14.49 0.65
N ARG A 443 0.74 13.27 0.54
CA ARG A 443 0.35 12.38 1.63
C ARG A 443 1.21 11.12 1.59
N SER A 444 1.08 10.29 2.63
CA SER A 444 1.90 9.09 2.81
C SER A 444 1.90 8.15 1.60
N LYS A 445 0.74 7.97 0.95
CA LYS A 445 0.58 7.12 -0.25
C LYS A 445 1.14 7.72 -1.54
N ASP A 446 1.49 9.01 -1.55
CA ASP A 446 1.95 9.71 -2.76
C ASP A 446 3.43 9.41 -3.08
N VAL A 447 4.11 8.57 -2.30
CA VAL A 447 5.50 8.15 -2.54
C VAL A 447 5.67 7.42 -3.88
N ALA A 448 4.65 6.68 -4.33
CA ALA A 448 4.66 6.02 -5.63
C ALA A 448 4.79 7.01 -6.81
N LEU A 449 4.41 8.29 -6.63
CA LEU A 449 4.60 9.33 -7.65
C LEU A 449 6.08 9.62 -7.92
N LEU A 450 6.95 9.44 -6.92
CA LEU A 450 8.40 9.61 -7.09
C LEU A 450 8.99 8.44 -7.90
N CYS A 451 8.47 7.23 -7.75
CA CYS A 451 8.83 6.12 -8.63
C CYS A 451 8.37 6.38 -10.07
N ALA A 452 7.12 6.83 -10.27
CA ALA A 452 6.61 7.17 -11.61
C ALA A 452 7.38 8.33 -12.25
N MET A 453 7.93 9.26 -11.44
CA MET A 453 8.84 10.30 -11.91
C MET A 453 10.13 9.71 -12.49
N GLU A 454 10.76 8.75 -11.80
CA GLU A 454 11.98 8.07 -12.26
C GLU A 454 11.74 7.32 -13.59
N GLU A 455 10.55 6.76 -13.78
CA GLU A 455 10.14 6.07 -15.01
C GLU A 455 9.76 7.03 -16.14
N GLY A 456 9.55 8.31 -15.82
CA GLY A 456 9.41 9.38 -16.79
C GLY A 456 7.98 9.84 -17.05
N LEU A 457 7.02 9.55 -16.16
CA LEU A 457 5.65 10.06 -16.25
C LEU A 457 5.63 11.59 -16.45
N PHE A 458 6.52 12.33 -15.76
CA PHE A 458 6.54 13.80 -15.80
C PHE A 458 7.55 14.41 -16.77
N LYS A 459 8.14 13.63 -17.69
CA LYS A 459 9.17 14.14 -18.64
C LYS A 459 8.71 15.37 -19.44
N LYS A 460 7.44 15.41 -19.86
CA LYS A 460 6.84 16.55 -20.61
C LYS A 460 6.32 17.69 -19.72
N ALA A 461 6.38 17.55 -18.40
CA ALA A 461 5.85 18.51 -17.41
C ALA A 461 6.84 18.81 -16.28
N GLY A 462 8.14 18.76 -16.59
CA GLY A 462 9.20 18.87 -15.58
C GLY A 462 9.14 20.14 -14.74
N ILE A 463 8.75 21.29 -15.34
CA ILE A 463 8.62 22.56 -14.61
C ILE A 463 7.45 22.51 -13.63
N GLN A 464 6.28 22.04 -14.07
CA GLN A 464 5.06 21.97 -13.27
C GLN A 464 5.23 20.96 -12.12
N TRP A 465 5.87 19.83 -12.40
CA TRP A 465 6.22 18.85 -11.37
C TRP A 465 7.23 19.40 -10.37
N THR A 466 8.29 20.08 -10.85
CA THR A 466 9.27 20.74 -9.98
C THR A 466 8.61 21.77 -9.05
N ASN A 467 7.69 22.58 -9.57
CA ASN A 467 6.92 23.52 -8.74
C ASN A 467 6.12 22.79 -7.65
N THR A 468 5.59 21.60 -7.95
CA THR A 468 4.84 20.75 -7.00
C THR A 468 5.75 20.20 -5.91
N LEU A 469 6.97 19.79 -6.26
CA LEU A 469 7.96 19.33 -5.29
C LEU A 469 8.47 20.47 -4.40
N ASP A 470 8.77 21.62 -4.99
CA ASP A 470 9.33 22.77 -4.26
C ASP A 470 8.34 23.39 -3.27
N CYS A 471 7.03 23.21 -3.51
CA CYS A 471 6.00 23.74 -2.63
C CYS A 471 5.83 22.92 -1.33
N GLN A 472 6.31 21.66 -1.29
CA GLN A 472 6.04 20.76 -0.16
C GLN A 472 6.53 21.32 1.17
N LYS A 473 7.74 21.89 1.22
CA LYS A 473 8.32 22.52 2.43
C LYS A 473 7.53 23.67 3.03
N HIS A 474 6.54 24.20 2.31
CA HIS A 474 5.71 25.33 2.73
C HIS A 474 4.32 24.92 3.22
N HIS A 475 4.00 23.62 3.23
CA HIS A 475 2.75 23.12 3.77
C HIS A 475 2.87 22.80 5.26
N GLU A 476 1.92 23.31 6.05
CA GLU A 476 1.84 23.06 7.51
C GLU A 476 1.72 21.57 7.82
N GLY A 477 1.01 20.80 6.98
CA GLY A 477 0.83 19.35 7.16
C GLY A 477 2.08 18.49 6.94
N ASN A 478 3.24 19.10 6.68
CA ASN A 478 4.54 18.44 6.61
C ASN A 478 5.41 18.71 7.85
N ASP A 479 4.86 19.35 8.88
CA ASP A 479 5.46 19.26 10.22
C ASP A 479 5.37 17.79 10.69
N ASP A 480 6.48 17.27 11.20
CA ASP A 480 6.69 15.84 11.43
C ASP A 480 6.41 15.40 12.88
N THR A 481 5.93 16.32 13.72
CA THR A 481 5.61 16.03 15.13
C THR A 481 4.56 14.93 15.26
N ASP A 482 3.63 14.84 14.30
CA ASP A 482 2.42 14.01 14.41
C ASP A 482 2.35 12.92 13.32
N TRP A 483 3.49 12.54 12.73
CA TRP A 483 3.52 11.51 11.68
C TRP A 483 3.35 10.11 12.27
N SER A 484 2.12 9.60 12.23
CA SER A 484 1.77 8.23 12.62
C SER A 484 1.95 7.19 11.51
N ASP A 485 1.96 7.60 10.23
CA ASP A 485 2.14 6.69 9.08
C ASP A 485 3.63 6.62 8.68
N PRO A 486 4.31 5.47 8.85
CA PRO A 486 5.71 5.27 8.47
C PRO A 486 6.06 5.72 7.04
N ARG A 487 5.12 5.63 6.09
CA ARG A 487 5.35 6.06 4.70
C ARG A 487 5.63 7.55 4.57
N ARG A 488 5.24 8.37 5.55
CA ARG A 488 5.63 9.79 5.60
C ARG A 488 7.14 9.97 5.73
N PHE A 489 7.77 9.17 6.58
CA PHE A 489 9.23 9.16 6.72
C PHE A 489 9.92 8.62 5.47
N ALA A 490 9.37 7.56 4.86
CA ALA A 490 9.86 7.03 3.59
C ALA A 490 9.75 8.05 2.44
N LEU A 491 8.63 8.77 2.37
CA LEU A 491 8.43 9.89 1.43
C LEU A 491 9.47 11.00 1.67
N ALA A 492 9.72 11.38 2.92
CA ALA A 492 10.71 12.38 3.27
C ALA A 492 12.13 12.00 2.80
N ILE A 493 12.52 10.74 3.02
CA ILE A 493 13.79 10.16 2.54
C ILE A 493 13.86 10.20 1.01
N THR A 494 12.79 9.79 0.33
CA THR A 494 12.74 9.75 -1.14
C THR A 494 12.82 11.16 -1.74
N MET A 495 12.10 12.13 -1.18
CA MET A 495 12.18 13.54 -1.59
C MET A 495 13.61 14.09 -1.41
N ALA A 496 14.23 13.79 -0.28
CA ALA A 496 15.58 14.19 0.05
C ALA A 496 16.62 13.64 -0.95
N ARG A 497 16.42 12.41 -1.45
CA ARG A 497 17.22 11.82 -2.53
C ARG A 497 17.17 12.66 -3.81
N HIS A 498 16.00 13.19 -4.16
CA HIS A 498 15.80 14.06 -5.33
C HIS A 498 16.13 15.55 -5.09
N GLU A 499 16.90 15.86 -4.04
CA GLU A 499 17.29 17.25 -3.68
C GLU A 499 16.10 18.16 -3.37
N LYS A 500 14.97 17.57 -2.98
CA LYS A 500 13.77 18.29 -2.56
C LYS A 500 13.55 18.09 -1.07
N LEU A 501 12.91 19.07 -0.45
CA LEU A 501 12.64 19.05 0.98
C LEU A 501 11.13 19.01 1.20
N ILE A 502 10.70 18.08 2.06
CA ILE A 502 9.30 17.99 2.48
C ILE A 502 8.97 19.04 3.54
N ASN A 503 9.95 19.47 4.33
CA ASN A 503 9.84 20.50 5.37
C ASN A 503 11.13 21.36 5.41
N LEU A 504 11.25 22.25 6.40
CA LEU A 504 12.37 23.20 6.48
C LEU A 504 13.68 22.62 7.00
N ARG A 505 13.74 21.33 7.33
CA ARG A 505 14.97 20.69 7.82
C ARG A 505 15.98 20.51 6.70
N THR A 506 17.25 20.46 7.07
CA THR A 506 18.31 20.11 6.13
C THR A 506 18.16 18.66 5.69
N LYS A 507 18.54 18.37 4.44
CA LYS A 507 18.52 17.01 3.85
C LYS A 507 19.08 15.95 4.79
N ARG A 508 20.29 16.20 5.31
CA ARG A 508 20.98 15.27 6.22
C ARG A 508 20.16 15.00 7.49
N LYS A 509 19.73 16.05 8.19
CA LYS A 509 18.97 15.91 9.45
C LYS A 509 17.64 15.20 9.22
N LEU A 510 16.99 15.46 8.09
CA LEU A 510 15.74 14.82 7.72
C LEU A 510 15.93 13.30 7.52
N ILE A 511 16.97 12.90 6.78
CA ILE A 511 17.29 11.49 6.54
C ILE A 511 17.67 10.79 7.84
N GLU A 512 18.59 11.36 8.62
CA GLU A 512 19.05 10.80 9.90
C GLU A 512 17.86 10.56 10.85
N GLN A 513 16.97 11.54 10.99
CA GLN A 513 15.80 11.40 11.85
C GLN A 513 14.78 10.39 11.29
N ALA A 514 14.49 10.44 9.99
CA ALA A 514 13.53 9.52 9.38
C ALA A 514 14.00 8.06 9.48
N LEU A 515 15.27 7.78 9.19
CA LEU A 515 15.84 6.44 9.38
C LEU A 515 15.87 6.06 10.86
N SER A 516 16.25 6.97 11.76
CA SER A 516 16.24 6.68 13.20
C SER A 516 14.85 6.27 13.68
N VAL A 517 13.79 6.95 13.26
CA VAL A 517 12.41 6.59 13.63
C VAL A 517 12.01 5.25 13.02
N LEU A 518 12.21 5.05 11.73
CA LEU A 518 11.82 3.82 11.04
C LEU A 518 12.54 2.58 11.58
N LEU A 519 13.84 2.69 11.89
CA LEU A 519 14.64 1.58 12.39
C LEU A 519 14.37 1.32 13.89
N SER A 520 14.22 2.37 14.71
CA SER A 520 13.90 2.20 16.14
C SER A 520 12.47 1.73 16.41
N SER A 521 11.55 1.97 15.48
CA SER A 521 10.17 1.48 15.54
C SER A 521 9.99 0.09 14.92
N SER A 522 11.04 -0.47 14.30
CA SER A 522 11.02 -1.83 13.79
C SER A 522 11.15 -2.83 14.95
N SER A 523 10.52 -3.99 14.81
CA SER A 523 10.64 -5.06 15.82
C SER A 523 12.08 -5.55 15.92
N SER A 524 12.46 -6.10 17.09
CA SER A 524 13.76 -6.76 17.30
C SER A 524 14.03 -7.88 16.28
N ASN A 525 12.95 -8.48 15.78
CA ASN A 525 13.00 -9.52 14.76
C ASN A 525 13.22 -8.99 13.34
N GLY A 526 13.21 -7.67 13.12
CA GLY A 526 13.52 -7.06 11.83
C GLY A 526 12.33 -6.51 11.03
N PRO A 527 11.08 -7.01 11.15
CA PRO A 527 9.92 -6.38 10.50
C PRO A 527 9.72 -4.92 10.87
N PHE A 528 9.47 -4.10 9.84
CA PHE A 528 9.02 -2.72 9.98
C PHE A 528 7.58 -2.68 10.48
N THR A 529 7.27 -1.71 11.34
CA THR A 529 5.90 -1.48 11.80
C THR A 529 5.04 -0.89 10.69
N GLY A 530 3.76 -1.27 10.66
CA GLY A 530 2.76 -0.67 9.78
C GLY A 530 2.20 0.66 10.28
N LEU A 531 2.37 0.96 11.58
CA LEU A 531 1.82 2.14 12.24
C LEU A 531 2.73 2.62 13.38
N LEU A 532 2.73 3.93 13.62
CA LEU A 532 3.45 4.57 14.72
C LEU A 532 2.48 5.23 15.70
N ASN A 533 2.79 5.13 16.98
CA ASN A 533 2.08 5.86 18.03
C ASN A 533 2.58 7.32 18.13
N GLU A 534 1.98 8.11 19.03
CA GLU A 534 2.34 9.52 19.27
C GLU A 534 3.82 9.72 19.69
N ARG A 535 4.45 8.68 20.25
CA ARG A 535 5.87 8.68 20.63
C ARG A 535 6.78 8.18 19.51
N GLN A 536 6.25 7.98 18.30
CA GLN A 536 6.94 7.41 17.14
C GLN A 536 7.49 6.00 17.40
N GLY A 537 6.92 5.27 18.36
CA GLY A 537 7.15 3.84 18.58
C GLY A 537 6.18 2.98 17.78
N PRO A 538 6.41 1.66 17.70
CA PRO A 538 5.50 0.75 17.00
C PRO A 538 4.12 0.77 17.65
N ALA A 539 3.09 0.74 16.82
CA ALA A 539 1.70 0.56 17.20
C ALA A 539 1.09 -0.60 16.39
N VAL A 540 -0.01 -1.15 16.87
CA VAL A 540 -0.88 -2.06 16.10
C VAL A 540 -2.11 -1.26 15.66
N TYR A 541 -2.74 -1.66 14.57
CA TYR A 541 -4.02 -1.08 14.16
C TYR A 541 -5.09 -1.38 15.22
N GLU A 542 -5.96 -0.40 15.51
CA GLU A 542 -7.08 -0.58 16.44
C GLU A 542 -8.35 -1.07 15.73
N ASP A 543 -8.40 -0.89 14.41
CA ASP A 543 -9.55 -1.19 13.58
C ASP A 543 -9.15 -2.19 12.50
N ASP A 544 -9.84 -3.32 12.43
CA ASP A 544 -9.56 -4.39 11.45
C ASP A 544 -9.61 -3.90 9.99
N ARG A 545 -10.31 -2.80 9.72
CA ARG A 545 -10.31 -2.13 8.40
C ARG A 545 -8.94 -1.62 7.99
N ASP A 546 -8.09 -1.29 8.96
CA ASP A 546 -6.74 -0.80 8.74
C ASP A 546 -5.70 -1.92 8.63
N ARG A 547 -6.09 -3.19 8.86
CA ARG A 547 -5.21 -4.37 8.81
C ARG A 547 -4.42 -4.47 7.50
N ASP A 548 -5.09 -4.38 6.35
CA ASP A 548 -4.38 -4.50 5.06
C ASP A 548 -3.44 -3.34 4.81
N ASN A 549 -3.85 -2.14 5.21
CA ASN A 549 -3.00 -0.98 5.10
C ASN A 549 -1.78 -1.11 6.03
N TYR A 550 -1.96 -1.61 7.25
CA TYR A 550 -0.89 -1.89 8.20
C TYR A 550 0.15 -2.83 7.62
N TRP A 551 -0.29 -4.00 7.14
CA TRP A 551 0.62 -4.98 6.58
C TRP A 551 1.25 -4.52 5.26
N THR A 552 0.50 -3.82 4.40
CA THR A 552 1.04 -3.20 3.19
C THR A 552 2.19 -2.26 3.52
N VAL A 553 2.04 -1.39 4.52
CA VAL A 553 3.08 -0.45 4.98
C VAL A 553 4.34 -1.20 5.44
N SER A 554 4.18 -2.34 6.11
CA SER A 554 5.29 -3.18 6.58
C SER A 554 6.18 -3.74 5.45
N PHE A 555 5.70 -3.77 4.21
CA PHE A 555 6.48 -4.12 3.01
C PHE A 555 6.86 -2.88 2.19
N GLU A 556 5.96 -1.92 2.06
CA GLU A 556 6.17 -0.72 1.25
C GLU A 556 7.35 0.11 1.77
N VAL A 557 7.44 0.34 3.08
CA VAL A 557 8.52 1.13 3.69
C VAL A 557 9.90 0.51 3.47
N PRO A 558 10.17 -0.77 3.81
CA PRO A 558 11.47 -1.38 3.55
C PRO A 558 11.83 -1.36 2.06
N TYR A 559 10.86 -1.59 1.16
CA TYR A 559 11.10 -1.47 -0.28
C TYR A 559 11.59 -0.07 -0.68
N ILE A 560 10.89 0.98 -0.23
CA ILE A 560 11.26 2.37 -0.53
C ILE A 560 12.64 2.72 0.04
N CYS A 561 12.89 2.35 1.30
CA CYS A 561 14.18 2.59 1.95
C CYS A 561 15.31 1.91 1.18
N GLY A 562 15.18 0.61 0.89
CA GLY A 562 16.21 -0.16 0.18
C GLY A 562 16.46 0.34 -1.24
N LYS A 563 15.40 0.65 -2.01
CA LYS A 563 15.52 1.21 -3.37
C LYS A 563 16.24 2.56 -3.37
N THR A 564 15.92 3.42 -2.41
CA THR A 564 16.50 4.76 -2.27
C THR A 564 18.00 4.70 -1.95
N THR A 565 18.41 3.79 -1.06
CA THR A 565 19.82 3.68 -0.62
C THR A 565 20.71 2.91 -1.58
N ALA A 566 20.18 1.88 -2.26
CA ALA A 566 20.95 1.09 -3.23
C ALA A 566 21.45 1.92 -4.44
N HIS A 567 20.79 3.03 -4.77
CA HIS A 567 21.09 3.87 -5.94
C HIS A 567 21.95 5.10 -5.58
N GLY A 568 22.92 4.96 -4.68
CA GLY A 568 23.98 5.95 -4.49
C GLY A 568 23.71 7.03 -3.43
N LEU A 569 22.91 6.72 -2.40
CA LEU A 569 22.88 7.56 -1.20
C LEU A 569 24.06 7.14 -0.30
N THR A 570 25.27 7.61 -0.64
CA THR A 570 26.43 7.48 0.26
C THR A 570 26.16 8.33 1.49
N ILE A 571 25.63 7.70 2.53
CA ILE A 571 25.47 8.33 3.82
C ILE A 571 26.90 8.50 4.36
N LEU A 572 27.43 9.72 4.31
CA LEU A 572 28.64 10.09 5.03
C LEU A 572 28.36 10.00 6.53
N ILE A 573 28.36 8.78 7.08
CA ILE A 573 28.43 8.55 8.51
C ILE A 573 29.88 8.87 8.91
N PRO A 574 30.15 9.84 9.79
CA PRO A 574 31.49 10.05 10.28
C PRO A 574 31.92 8.80 11.03
N THR A 575 32.92 8.09 10.49
CA THR A 575 33.76 7.21 11.30
C THR A 575 34.28 8.04 12.47
N GLN A 576 34.03 7.58 13.69
CA GLN A 576 34.57 8.19 14.90
C GLN A 576 36.10 8.15 14.85
N GLY A 577 36.70 9.21 14.31
CA GLY A 577 38.09 9.55 14.49
C GLY A 577 38.11 10.95 15.06
N VAL A 578 38.21 11.06 16.38
CA VAL A 578 38.41 12.33 17.08
C VAL A 578 39.84 12.80 16.81
N PRO A 579 40.09 13.94 16.14
CA PRO A 579 41.33 14.67 16.34
C PRO A 579 41.10 15.60 17.53
N ARG A 580 41.77 15.29 18.64
CA ARG A 580 41.93 16.24 19.74
C ARG A 580 42.72 17.44 19.23
N THR A 581 42.14 18.63 19.33
CA THR A 581 42.89 19.90 19.31
C THR A 581 42.40 20.79 20.45
N PRO A 582 43.30 21.57 21.08
CA PRO A 582 43.16 21.98 22.47
C PRO A 582 42.16 23.13 22.66
N GLN A 583 41.48 23.09 23.79
CA GLN A 583 40.77 24.22 24.36
C GLN A 583 41.78 25.27 24.86
N THR A 584 41.62 26.51 24.42
CA THR A 584 41.99 27.67 25.22
C THR A 584 41.04 28.85 24.93
N ALA A 585 40.22 29.13 25.94
CA ALA A 585 39.69 30.41 26.43
C ALA A 585 39.44 31.60 25.46
N VAL A 586 38.24 32.20 25.49
CA VAL A 586 37.83 33.27 26.43
C VAL A 586 36.40 33.67 26.09
N SER A 587 35.55 33.69 27.12
CA SER A 587 34.16 34.11 27.12
C SER A 587 34.01 35.60 26.81
N SER A 588 33.10 35.97 25.92
CA SER A 588 32.56 37.34 25.84
C SER A 588 31.05 37.29 25.65
N PRO A 589 30.24 37.74 26.64
CA PRO A 589 28.80 37.72 26.55
C PRO A 589 28.31 39.09 26.08
N ASN A 590 28.19 39.30 24.76
CA ASN A 590 27.30 40.31 24.16
C ASN A 590 27.38 40.29 22.63
N ALA A 591 26.68 39.33 22.02
CA ALA A 591 26.24 39.45 20.64
C ALA A 591 24.89 38.75 20.50
N ARG A 592 23.80 39.53 20.60
CA ARG A 592 22.48 39.12 20.10
C ARG A 592 22.59 38.97 18.58
N THR A 593 23.04 37.81 18.12
CA THR A 593 22.85 37.37 16.74
C THR A 593 21.35 37.18 16.56
N LYS A 594 20.70 38.18 15.96
CA LYS A 594 19.38 38.02 15.37
C LYS A 594 19.52 36.90 14.33
N GLY A 595 19.04 35.71 14.67
CA GLY A 595 18.87 34.63 13.71
C GLY A 595 18.09 35.15 12.49
N PRO A 596 18.28 34.53 11.31
CA PRO A 596 17.62 34.97 10.09
C PRO A 596 16.11 35.10 10.35
N ARG A 597 15.59 36.33 10.21
CA ARG A 597 14.15 36.60 10.25
C ARG A 597 13.53 35.93 9.03
N TYR A 598 13.05 34.70 9.21
CA TYR A 598 12.19 34.05 8.23
C TYR A 598 10.93 34.91 8.04
N ARG A 599 10.64 35.32 6.80
CA ARG A 599 9.35 35.95 6.47
C ARG A 599 8.25 34.91 6.74
N TYR A 600 7.51 35.10 7.82
CA TYR A 600 6.34 34.32 8.27
C TYR A 600 5.11 34.42 7.32
N GLY A 601 5.31 34.53 6.00
CA GLY A 601 4.27 34.99 5.08
C GLY A 601 3.60 33.95 4.19
N TYR A 602 4.10 32.71 4.09
CA TYR A 602 3.61 31.74 3.09
C TYR A 602 3.46 30.34 3.67
N TRP A 603 2.56 30.20 4.64
CA TRP A 603 2.07 28.88 5.05
C TRP A 603 0.90 28.50 4.14
N MET A 604 1.02 27.36 3.45
CA MET A 604 -0.02 26.86 2.56
C MET A 604 -0.93 25.87 3.27
N LYS A 605 -2.23 26.19 3.29
CA LYS A 605 -3.27 25.28 3.79
C LYS A 605 -3.33 24.00 2.95
N HIS A 606 -3.86 22.94 3.57
CA HIS A 606 -3.95 21.61 2.98
C HIS A 606 -4.77 21.58 1.67
N ASN A 607 -5.83 22.38 1.57
CA ASN A 607 -6.77 22.40 0.44
C ASN A 607 -7.01 23.83 -0.05
N LEU A 608 -7.04 24.00 -1.38
CA LEU A 608 -7.54 25.21 -2.01
C LEU A 608 -8.97 24.94 -2.50
N PRO A 609 -9.96 25.76 -2.11
CA PRO A 609 -11.30 25.66 -2.65
C PRO A 609 -11.27 25.95 -4.15
N PHE A 610 -12.11 25.24 -4.91
CA PHE A 610 -12.31 25.49 -6.34
C PHE A 610 -12.97 26.87 -6.55
N ASN A 611 -12.15 27.92 -6.66
CA ASN A 611 -12.60 29.31 -6.85
C ASN A 611 -11.90 29.93 -8.07
N SER A 612 -11.92 29.26 -9.22
CA SER A 612 -11.76 29.98 -10.48
C SER A 612 -13.07 30.70 -10.75
N VAL A 613 -13.12 32.01 -10.51
CA VAL A 613 -14.15 32.87 -11.12
C VAL A 613 -14.05 32.60 -12.62
N ILE A 614 -15.11 32.04 -13.21
CA ILE A 614 -15.16 31.74 -14.64
C ILE A 614 -15.05 33.09 -15.35
N ASP A 615 -13.97 33.26 -16.11
CA ASP A 615 -13.79 34.42 -16.99
C ASP A 615 -14.56 34.09 -18.27
N ASP A 616 -15.81 34.56 -18.34
CA ASP A 616 -16.74 34.29 -19.45
C ASP A 616 -16.16 34.67 -20.82
N SER A 617 -15.16 35.56 -20.84
CA SER A 617 -14.46 35.98 -22.06
C SER A 617 -13.41 34.98 -22.59
N LYS A 618 -13.12 33.90 -21.86
CA LYS A 618 -12.11 32.88 -22.21
C LYS A 618 -12.64 31.44 -22.21
N ILE A 619 -13.96 31.25 -22.23
CA ILE A 619 -14.59 29.94 -22.34
C ILE A 619 -14.45 29.43 -23.79
N VAL A 620 -13.28 28.88 -24.11
CA VAL A 620 -13.05 28.19 -25.41
C VAL A 620 -12.92 26.68 -25.21
N GLU A 621 -12.50 26.23 -24.02
CA GLU A 621 -12.58 24.84 -23.55
C GLU A 621 -12.61 24.84 -22.01
N LEU A 622 -13.61 24.22 -21.39
CA LEU A 622 -13.61 23.99 -19.94
C LEU A 622 -12.61 22.86 -19.64
N GLN A 623 -11.37 23.22 -19.30
CA GLN A 623 -10.28 22.26 -19.00
C GLN A 623 -10.62 21.25 -17.90
N ASP A 624 -11.68 21.52 -17.14
CA ASP A 624 -12.11 20.76 -15.98
C ASP A 624 -13.44 20.01 -16.18
N GLU A 625 -13.96 19.94 -17.41
CA GLU A 625 -15.17 19.17 -17.75
C GLU A 625 -15.11 17.70 -17.29
N TRP A 626 -13.93 17.09 -17.31
CA TRP A 626 -13.73 15.71 -16.89
C TRP A 626 -13.91 15.48 -15.38
N LEU A 627 -13.98 16.55 -14.58
CA LEU A 627 -14.31 16.44 -13.15
C LEU A 627 -15.81 16.20 -12.91
N TYR A 628 -16.65 16.46 -13.91
CA TYR A 628 -18.10 16.38 -13.79
C TYR A 628 -18.62 15.21 -14.62
N ASN A 629 -19.57 14.47 -14.06
CA ASN A 629 -20.40 13.59 -14.86
C ASN A 629 -21.34 14.45 -15.69
N GLU A 630 -21.53 14.09 -16.96
CA GLU A 630 -22.60 14.69 -17.76
C GLU A 630 -23.94 14.41 -17.07
N PRO A 631 -24.69 15.45 -16.66
CA PRO A 631 -25.96 15.24 -16.00
C PRO A 631 -26.91 14.43 -16.88
N ALA A 632 -27.66 13.51 -16.27
CA ALA A 632 -28.55 12.59 -16.99
C ALA A 632 -29.58 13.30 -17.90
N PHE A 633 -29.91 14.57 -17.62
CA PHE A 633 -30.82 15.36 -18.44
C PHE A 633 -30.21 15.86 -19.77
N PHE A 634 -28.89 15.79 -19.95
CA PHE A 634 -28.20 16.04 -21.23
C PHE A 634 -27.99 14.76 -22.05
N ALA A 635 -28.07 13.57 -21.43
CA ALA A 635 -27.97 12.32 -22.15
C ALA A 635 -29.16 12.21 -23.13
N ASN A 636 -28.88 12.33 -24.43
CA ASN A 636 -29.87 12.08 -25.47
C ASN A 636 -30.23 10.59 -25.41
N THR A 637 -31.36 10.27 -24.80
CA THR A 637 -32.05 9.00 -25.05
C THR A 637 -32.58 9.04 -26.47
N THR A 638 -31.74 8.68 -27.43
CA THR A 638 -32.20 8.22 -28.74
C THR A 638 -32.77 6.82 -28.55
N ASP A 639 -33.92 6.72 -27.88
CA ASP A 639 -34.80 5.56 -28.00
C ASP A 639 -35.56 5.71 -29.32
N ASP A 640 -34.86 5.46 -30.41
CA ASP A 640 -35.48 5.02 -31.66
C ASP A 640 -35.67 3.51 -31.54
N SER A 641 -36.66 3.09 -30.75
CA SER A 641 -37.27 1.77 -30.88
C SER A 641 -38.77 1.92 -31.11
N VAL A 642 -39.11 2.07 -32.38
CA VAL A 642 -40.44 1.75 -32.90
C VAL A 642 -40.62 0.24 -32.79
N GLY A 643 -41.58 -0.24 -31.99
CA GLY A 643 -42.10 -1.59 -32.16
C GLY A 643 -42.74 -2.29 -30.95
N SER A 644 -44.06 -2.21 -30.93
CA SER A 644 -45.05 -3.22 -30.50
C SER A 644 -45.49 -3.34 -29.05
N ASP A 645 -46.82 -3.33 -28.95
CA ASP A 645 -47.71 -3.44 -27.79
C ASP A 645 -47.46 -4.67 -26.91
N SER A 646 -47.65 -4.48 -25.59
CA SER A 646 -48.50 -5.39 -24.81
C SER A 646 -48.90 -4.74 -23.48
N ASP A 647 -50.21 -4.65 -23.29
CA ASP A 647 -50.87 -4.37 -22.03
C ASP A 647 -50.51 -5.44 -20.98
N SER A 648 -50.14 -5.00 -19.78
CA SER A 648 -50.71 -5.56 -18.54
C SER A 648 -50.34 -4.71 -17.34
N ASP A 649 -51.38 -4.21 -16.67
CA ASP A 649 -51.36 -3.61 -15.35
C ASP A 649 -50.67 -4.50 -14.31
N THR A 650 -49.76 -3.91 -13.52
CA THR A 650 -49.71 -4.19 -12.08
C THR A 650 -49.06 -3.03 -11.33
N ASP A 651 -49.90 -2.21 -10.73
CA ASP A 651 -49.56 -1.22 -9.72
C ASP A 651 -48.81 -1.85 -8.53
N ARG A 652 -47.61 -1.33 -8.22
CA ARG A 652 -47.09 -1.07 -6.86
C ARG A 652 -45.60 -0.65 -6.86
N GLU A 653 -45.29 0.56 -7.32
CA GLU A 653 -44.10 1.30 -6.85
C GLU A 653 -44.10 2.80 -7.24
N ALA A 654 -45.23 3.48 -7.03
CA ALA A 654 -45.35 4.91 -7.31
C ALA A 654 -45.15 5.76 -6.05
N LEU A 655 -43.93 5.86 -5.52
CA LEU A 655 -43.51 7.00 -4.69
C LEU A 655 -41.98 7.04 -4.44
N MET A 656 -41.15 7.17 -5.49
CA MET A 656 -39.85 7.91 -5.46
C MET A 656 -39.01 7.78 -6.76
N THR A 657 -39.55 7.89 -7.97
CA THR A 657 -38.68 8.02 -9.17
C THR A 657 -39.31 8.63 -10.42
N THR A 658 -40.41 9.38 -10.32
CA THR A 658 -40.90 10.19 -11.45
C THR A 658 -40.25 11.57 -11.43
N VAL A 659 -38.93 11.64 -11.67
CA VAL A 659 -38.37 12.84 -12.33
C VAL A 659 -38.63 12.64 -13.80
N THR A 660 -39.86 12.93 -14.18
CA THR A 660 -40.32 13.04 -15.56
C THR A 660 -39.38 13.97 -16.34
N HIS A 661 -39.12 13.59 -17.58
CA HIS A 661 -38.31 14.28 -18.59
C HIS A 661 -38.81 15.71 -18.89
N PHE A 662 -38.65 16.65 -17.96
CA PHE A 662 -38.98 18.04 -18.23
C PHE A 662 -37.83 18.71 -19.00
N LYS A 663 -38.16 19.22 -20.20
CA LYS A 663 -37.19 19.88 -21.09
C LYS A 663 -36.65 21.19 -20.51
N ASN A 664 -37.43 21.84 -19.64
CA ASN A 664 -37.10 23.08 -18.93
C ASN A 664 -37.65 23.00 -17.48
N VAL A 665 -36.91 23.49 -16.48
CA VAL A 665 -37.27 23.36 -15.05
C VAL A 665 -36.87 24.58 -14.24
N TRP A 666 -37.73 24.97 -13.29
CA TRP A 666 -37.45 25.93 -12.24
C TRP A 666 -36.95 25.24 -10.97
N LEU A 667 -35.90 25.79 -10.37
CA LEU A 667 -35.27 25.32 -9.15
C LEU A 667 -35.48 26.37 -8.06
N LEU A 668 -35.81 25.95 -6.83
CA LEU A 668 -35.91 26.82 -5.67
C LEU A 668 -35.15 26.21 -4.48
N ILE A 669 -34.22 26.97 -3.92
CA ILE A 669 -33.39 26.56 -2.78
C ILE A 669 -33.49 27.60 -1.67
N ASN A 670 -33.89 27.16 -0.49
CA ASN A 670 -33.92 27.99 0.72
C ASN A 670 -32.70 27.69 1.60
N VAL A 671 -31.88 28.71 1.87
CA VAL A 671 -30.65 28.59 2.67
C VAL A 671 -30.88 29.16 4.06
N PRO A 672 -30.90 28.34 5.12
CA PRO A 672 -31.19 28.79 6.48
C PRO A 672 -30.03 29.58 7.10
N GLU A 673 -30.35 30.40 8.10
CA GLU A 673 -29.36 31.08 8.94
C GLU A 673 -28.73 30.12 9.95
N ARG A 674 -27.72 29.33 9.54
CA ARG A 674 -26.87 28.63 10.51
C ARG A 674 -25.42 29.04 10.33
N LYS A 675 -24.82 29.60 11.40
CA LYS A 675 -23.36 29.62 11.53
C LYS A 675 -22.90 28.18 11.66
N PRO A 676 -21.90 27.70 10.90
CA PRO A 676 -21.33 26.40 11.15
C PRO A 676 -20.79 26.40 12.58
N GLN A 677 -21.39 25.59 13.46
CA GLN A 677 -20.76 25.28 14.74
C GLN A 677 -19.42 24.62 14.41
N LYS A 678 -18.32 25.18 14.91
CA LYS A 678 -16.99 24.59 14.79
C LYS A 678 -17.07 23.12 15.23
N GLY A 679 -16.89 22.18 14.29
CA GLY A 679 -16.70 20.76 14.60
C GLY A 679 -17.79 19.77 14.20
N LYS A 680 -18.83 20.12 13.43
CA LYS A 680 -19.76 19.12 12.86
C LYS A 680 -19.86 19.21 11.33
N ARG A 681 -20.04 18.01 10.74
CA ARG A 681 -20.10 17.56 9.33
C ARG A 681 -20.61 18.59 8.28
N PRO A 682 -20.31 18.38 6.98
CA PRO A 682 -20.82 19.24 5.89
C PRO A 682 -22.34 19.45 6.01
N VAL A 683 -22.79 20.63 5.58
CA VAL A 683 -24.19 21.05 5.56
C VAL A 683 -25.04 19.89 5.00
N GLY A 684 -25.97 19.35 5.80
CA GLY A 684 -26.92 18.35 5.32
C GLY A 684 -27.59 18.87 4.04
N SER A 685 -27.87 17.98 3.09
CA SER A 685 -28.41 18.30 1.76
C SER A 685 -29.46 19.41 1.84
N LEU A 686 -29.17 20.57 1.23
CA LEU A 686 -30.16 21.63 1.10
C LEU A 686 -31.35 21.08 0.30
N GLN A 687 -32.57 21.27 0.79
CA GLN A 687 -33.76 20.86 0.04
C GLN A 687 -33.88 21.72 -1.22
N VAL A 688 -33.85 21.07 -2.38
CA VAL A 688 -34.12 21.67 -3.68
C VAL A 688 -35.55 21.31 -4.07
N ARG A 689 -36.37 22.31 -4.37
CA ARG A 689 -37.70 22.10 -4.98
C ARG A 689 -37.61 22.32 -6.49
N TYR A 690 -38.29 21.47 -7.24
CA TYR A 690 -38.31 21.47 -8.70
C TYR A 690 -39.74 21.79 -9.15
N PHE A 691 -39.88 22.71 -10.10
CA PHE A 691 -41.16 23.01 -10.76
C PHE A 691 -40.95 22.91 -12.27
N PRO A 692 -41.75 22.10 -12.98
CA PRO A 692 -41.69 22.07 -14.45
C PRO A 692 -42.15 23.41 -15.04
N GLU A 693 -41.76 23.68 -16.28
CA GLU A 693 -42.01 24.97 -16.97
C GLU A 693 -43.51 25.32 -17.06
N ASP A 694 -44.38 24.33 -17.24
CA ASP A 694 -45.84 24.49 -17.26
C ASP A 694 -46.44 24.89 -15.90
N ARG A 695 -45.63 24.89 -14.84
CA ARG A 695 -46.01 25.29 -13.48
C ARG A 695 -45.27 26.54 -13.00
N GLU A 696 -44.98 27.47 -13.92
CA GLU A 696 -44.36 28.75 -13.57
C GLU A 696 -45.17 29.54 -12.52
N GLU A 697 -46.51 29.46 -12.56
CA GLU A 697 -47.36 30.12 -11.55
C GLU A 697 -47.17 29.53 -10.15
N GLU A 698 -47.13 28.20 -10.01
CA GLU A 698 -46.85 27.52 -8.73
C GLU A 698 -45.45 27.88 -8.19
N PHE A 699 -44.46 27.99 -9.10
CA PHE A 699 -43.13 28.47 -8.76
C PHE A 699 -43.16 29.91 -8.24
N LYS A 700 -43.84 30.84 -8.94
CA LYS A 700 -43.93 32.25 -8.53
C LYS A 700 -44.62 32.39 -7.19
N GLU A 701 -45.74 31.71 -6.99
CA GLU A 701 -46.43 31.66 -5.70
C GLU A 701 -45.48 31.20 -4.60
N THR A 702 -44.78 30.08 -4.80
CA THR A 702 -43.83 29.54 -3.82
C THR A 702 -42.63 30.47 -3.57
N ALA A 703 -42.13 31.12 -4.62
CA ALA A 703 -41.00 32.04 -4.57
C ALA A 703 -41.35 33.35 -3.87
N ASP A 704 -42.62 33.71 -3.79
CA ASP A 704 -43.14 34.90 -3.09
C ASP A 704 -43.68 34.61 -1.68
N ILE A 705 -43.84 33.33 -1.29
CA ILE A 705 -44.21 32.97 0.09
C ILE A 705 -43.20 33.63 1.05
N PRO A 706 -43.66 34.47 1.99
CA PRO A 706 -42.81 35.06 3.02
C PRO A 706 -42.07 33.97 3.80
N ARG A 707 -40.98 34.32 4.48
CA ARG A 707 -40.13 33.31 5.11
C ARG A 707 -39.51 33.88 6.37
N ARG A 708 -39.22 33.01 7.34
CA ARG A 708 -38.47 33.41 8.53
C ARG A 708 -36.97 33.31 8.25
N ALA A 709 -36.19 34.24 8.78
CA ALA A 709 -34.73 34.23 8.65
C ALA A 709 -34.10 32.88 9.10
N LYS A 710 -34.65 32.28 10.16
CA LYS A 710 -34.25 30.96 10.68
C LYS A 710 -34.44 29.82 9.66
N SER A 711 -35.47 29.89 8.82
CA SER A 711 -35.76 28.87 7.79
C SER A 711 -35.05 29.13 6.45
N ALA A 712 -34.86 30.40 6.07
CA ALA A 712 -34.39 30.75 4.73
C ALA A 712 -33.85 32.19 4.65
N LYS A 713 -32.65 32.44 5.18
CA LYS A 713 -31.96 33.75 5.10
C LYS A 713 -31.68 34.19 3.67
N LYS A 714 -31.44 33.24 2.77
CA LYS A 714 -31.29 33.49 1.32
C LYS A 714 -32.13 32.49 0.55
N ARG A 715 -32.72 32.93 -0.56
CA ARG A 715 -33.51 32.09 -1.47
C ARG A 715 -32.88 32.25 -2.83
N PHE A 716 -32.50 31.13 -3.38
CA PHE A 716 -31.94 31.03 -4.72
C PHE A 716 -33.01 30.41 -5.60
N TRP A 717 -33.16 30.93 -6.79
CA TRP A 717 -33.90 30.23 -7.83
C TRP A 717 -33.18 30.30 -9.16
N ALA A 718 -33.42 29.31 -10.00
CA ALA A 718 -32.89 29.25 -11.35
C ALA A 718 -33.92 28.62 -12.29
N PHE A 719 -34.03 29.14 -13.51
CA PHE A 719 -34.66 28.46 -14.62
C PHE A 719 -33.57 27.84 -15.49
N VAL A 720 -33.70 26.54 -15.74
CA VAL A 720 -32.75 25.75 -16.53
C VAL A 720 -33.48 25.24 -17.78
N SER A 721 -33.01 25.68 -18.93
CA SER A 721 -33.47 25.34 -20.27
C SER A 721 -32.33 24.74 -21.10
N ARG A 722 -32.68 23.99 -22.15
CA ARG A 722 -31.71 23.50 -23.14
C ARG A 722 -31.04 24.61 -23.94
N LYS A 723 -31.71 25.76 -24.07
CA LYS A 723 -31.15 26.93 -24.76
C LYS A 723 -30.50 27.81 -23.70
N ALA A 724 -29.16 27.86 -23.70
CA ALA A 724 -28.39 28.62 -22.71
C ALA A 724 -28.85 30.08 -22.56
N LYS A 725 -29.32 30.71 -23.65
CA LYS A 725 -29.85 32.07 -23.67
C LYS A 725 -31.14 32.28 -22.85
N ASP A 726 -31.87 31.20 -22.56
CA ASP A 726 -33.12 31.23 -21.82
C ASP A 726 -32.89 30.95 -20.32
N ASN A 727 -31.68 30.52 -19.92
CA ASN A 727 -31.34 30.26 -18.51
C ASN A 727 -31.32 31.56 -17.72
N SER A 728 -31.94 31.55 -16.55
CA SER A 728 -31.93 32.70 -15.64
C SER A 728 -31.74 32.25 -14.20
N SER A 729 -31.17 33.11 -13.36
CA SER A 729 -31.07 32.84 -11.92
C SER A 729 -31.16 34.12 -11.12
N CYS A 730 -31.63 34.01 -9.87
CA CYS A 730 -31.71 35.13 -8.96
C CYS A 730 -31.42 34.67 -7.53
N THR A 731 -30.93 35.61 -6.73
CA THR A 731 -30.76 35.45 -5.28
C THR A 731 -31.52 36.55 -4.57
N LYS A 732 -32.53 36.20 -3.79
CA LYS A 732 -33.26 37.13 -2.93
C LYS A 732 -32.76 36.98 -1.49
N PRO A 733 -32.11 37.98 -0.88
CA PRO A 733 -31.85 37.98 0.55
C PRO A 733 -33.16 38.17 1.32
N PHE A 734 -33.24 37.64 2.54
CA PHE A 734 -34.34 37.90 3.45
C PHE A 734 -34.40 39.40 3.78
N THR A 735 -35.60 39.99 3.75
CA THR A 735 -35.86 41.36 4.18
C THR A 735 -36.72 41.35 5.45
N PRO A 736 -36.52 42.27 6.41
CA PRO A 736 -37.33 42.35 7.64
C PRO A 736 -38.84 42.37 7.38
N ASP A 737 -39.27 43.02 6.29
CA ASP A 737 -40.66 43.09 5.85
C ASP A 737 -41.30 41.71 5.54
N GLU A 738 -40.50 40.68 5.25
CA GLU A 738 -40.98 39.31 5.05
C GLU A 738 -41.39 38.63 6.39
N GLU A 739 -40.89 39.13 7.53
CA GLU A 739 -41.22 38.61 8.86
C GLU A 739 -42.47 39.28 9.46
N GLU A 740 -42.69 40.56 9.17
CA GLU A 740 -43.91 41.29 9.57
C GLU A 740 -45.17 40.72 8.91
N ARG A 741 -45.10 40.24 7.66
CA ARG A 741 -46.23 39.59 6.97
C ARG A 741 -46.59 38.21 7.52
N TYR A 742 -45.79 37.64 8.43
CA TYR A 742 -46.03 36.32 9.02
C TYR A 742 -46.84 36.36 10.32
N PHE A 743 -47.02 37.53 10.90
CA PHE A 743 -47.80 37.75 12.11
C PHE A 743 -48.89 38.79 11.81
N PRO A 744 -50.16 38.39 11.61
CA PRO A 744 -51.26 39.35 11.43
C PRO A 744 -51.51 40.18 12.69
#